data_AF-A0A8T2SHB8-F1
#
_entry.id   AF-A0A8T2SHB8-F1
#
_cell.length_a   1.000
_cell.length_b   1.000
_cell.length_c   1.000
_cell.angle_alpha   90.00
_cell.angle_beta   90.00
_cell.angle_gamma   90.00
#
_symmetry.space_group_name_H-M   'P 1'
#
loop_
_entity.id
_entity.type
_entity.pdbx_description
1 polymer ?
#
loop_
_entity_poly.entity_id
_entity_poly.type
_entity_poly.pdbx_seq_one_letter_code
_entity_poly.pdbx_strand_id
1 'polypeptide(L)'
;MERHKNRKGLCFKRNGGHAQRYENVQILSSSMAIIGIDIWDCYALLWSESNADIFQITETGHHVICSIPALGSRCFILHQSYILKAQGFTIEVLDLQGVLKYKVELSEPQGQIVALDVCQEFLVAATEKFFIQMWKLDDEFKCSLLPGFGRKIPSPSGMCSIDSLLCNYNGTKVSLLARVEESERVDSMLYIYDTILDKFCTHDFRVQGKFLVSHFWDSEQFHQLACGFALDKDGSCGVIEIVTYLLHTDLQVFKQDKVDIISKKAGLMGKCEPYVYLYDYGSSGEESSLPSIKKVSTGILVSMEKLDGKIREDVIDFGHLALTGRDFEAFKVLESIKDATILKRIVRYCLKRDLNKFAAQCFANMGRAYAISAITDAGHDMSNIQNKRAIAAAIALQLGRVADAEKEYMECKRFDLLINLYQTCGLWEKAIEVASKYDHVNLNNVHHAFAKHLEAIGDVQTAIYHYESSNTHRYEVPRMLHSIGNVDDLKKYVEDKRDPALHRWWANYSESKGMLQNAIDHYKLAGEVASVVRVHCFLGDMERAENIVAETCEPSATFHLGQQYEKLGNIVRAMQLFAKAGRSDSAANLAMKHGIDKELLSLALQGTKKTMLSSAKYFEEKGCCEEAVLLYQKGGDIEKAVDVCVHFQLYDALRAIADDLNEDTDPSILARCGDFLLSNKQYEKATLLLIAAGQHRRAFELCTHEGVQITDKMMELFSKQISEENMEDSKQLLAALAEFCESQGSFHLACRTYTQAGDKIKAMKALMKSGDTDKVLMYANVSRQKQIYVLAASYLQTLNWYHDANIMKKIVQMYTKAAEMELLASFYEACAQVEIDGFRDYEKALGAMKEALKFLSKVQSSSQNTKMLSLKLRIEEVERFVQARRLAKSDPNGMISACTCLLAELGKQDRNGQAALRIGDLYALLIEYYYKEGNMTLAYQTLETMDAHKLPLCDYVDQIIIDSVYQANGVHMDL
;
A
#
# COMPACT_ATOMS: atom_id res chain seq x y z
N MET A 1 29.38 42.33 -19.58
CA MET A 1 28.18 41.95 -20.35
C MET A 1 28.65 41.68 -21.77
N GLU A 2 28.83 40.42 -22.14
CA GLU A 2 29.22 40.04 -23.51
C GLU A 2 28.23 38.97 -23.97
N ARG A 3 27.58 39.20 -25.12
CA ARG A 3 26.71 38.22 -25.78
C ARG A 3 27.47 37.70 -26.99
N HIS A 4 27.68 36.39 -27.05
CA HIS A 4 28.34 35.75 -28.18
C HIS A 4 27.40 34.72 -28.80
N LYS A 5 27.00 34.94 -30.04
CA LYS A 5 26.30 33.95 -30.87
C LYS A 5 27.25 33.43 -31.95
N ASN A 6 27.93 32.33 -31.61
CA ASN A 6 28.71 31.44 -32.47
C ASN A 6 30.07 31.92 -33.07
N ARG A 7 31.11 31.16 -32.65
CA ARG A 7 32.28 30.64 -33.39
C ARG A 7 33.39 31.59 -33.88
N LYS A 8 34.29 31.98 -32.96
CA LYS A 8 35.76 31.77 -32.95
C LYS A 8 36.37 32.75 -31.94
N GLY A 9 37.45 32.35 -31.29
CA GLY A 9 37.93 33.04 -30.10
C GLY A 9 38.45 34.43 -30.37
N LEU A 10 37.99 35.40 -29.59
CA LEU A 10 38.49 36.77 -29.58
C LEU A 10 38.78 37.17 -28.13
N CYS A 11 39.85 37.95 -27.95
CA CYS A 11 40.40 38.34 -26.67
C CYS A 11 40.72 39.83 -26.73
N PHE A 12 40.17 40.61 -25.81
CA PHE A 12 40.32 42.08 -25.80
C PHE A 12 41.34 42.54 -24.76
N LYS A 13 42.17 43.51 -25.17
CA LYS A 13 43.17 44.20 -24.32
C LYS A 13 42.84 45.69 -24.26
N ARG A 14 42.86 46.27 -23.05
CA ARG A 14 42.89 47.73 -22.83
C ARG A 14 44.36 48.18 -22.93
N ASN A 15 44.62 49.24 -23.71
CA ASN A 15 45.97 49.64 -24.14
C ASN A 15 47.01 49.74 -23.02
N GLY A 16 48.16 49.10 -23.25
CA GLY A 16 49.39 49.19 -22.44
C GLY A 16 50.29 47.97 -22.62
N GLY A 17 51.42 48.11 -23.34
CA GLY A 17 52.54 47.16 -23.32
C GLY A 17 52.58 46.11 -24.45
N HIS A 18 53.80 45.85 -24.91
CA HIS A 18 54.23 45.19 -26.15
C HIS A 18 53.65 43.80 -26.45
N ALA A 19 53.54 43.53 -27.75
CA ALA A 19 53.10 42.29 -28.38
C ALA A 19 54.24 41.26 -28.47
N GLN A 20 53.94 39.97 -28.24
CA GLN A 20 54.67 38.87 -28.87
C GLN A 20 53.82 37.59 -28.99
N ARG A 21 53.63 37.19 -30.26
CA ARG A 21 53.43 35.86 -30.86
C ARG A 21 52.35 34.91 -30.31
N TYR A 22 51.17 34.98 -30.94
CA TYR A 22 50.36 33.82 -31.33
C TYR A 22 49.79 34.09 -32.74
N GLU A 23 49.89 33.12 -33.63
CA GLU A 23 49.99 33.31 -35.09
C GLU A 23 48.74 33.73 -35.86
N ASN A 24 47.61 34.14 -35.23
CA ASN A 24 46.50 34.83 -35.90
C ASN A 24 45.47 35.41 -34.91
N VAL A 25 45.89 36.26 -33.96
CA VAL A 25 44.96 37.03 -33.11
C VAL A 25 44.80 38.43 -33.69
N GLN A 26 43.58 38.77 -34.11
CA GLN A 26 43.26 40.13 -34.57
C GLN A 26 42.70 40.95 -33.42
N ILE A 27 43.29 42.14 -33.22
CA ILE A 27 42.90 43.06 -32.16
C ILE A 27 42.04 44.15 -32.78
N LEU A 28 40.75 44.18 -32.42
CA LEU A 28 39.86 45.29 -32.72
C LEU A 28 40.03 46.34 -31.61
N SER A 29 40.42 47.56 -31.98
CA SER A 29 40.59 48.67 -31.03
C SER A 29 39.58 49.76 -31.31
N SER A 30 38.93 50.25 -30.25
CA SER A 30 38.07 51.44 -30.29
C SER A 30 38.71 52.52 -29.42
N SER A 31 38.56 53.79 -29.84
CA SER A 31 39.02 54.96 -29.09
C SER A 31 38.12 55.29 -27.89
N MET A 32 36.92 54.71 -27.83
CA MET A 32 35.93 54.93 -26.78
C MET A 32 35.67 53.68 -25.95
N ALA A 33 35.05 53.87 -24.78
CA ALA A 33 34.66 52.76 -23.92
C ALA A 33 33.59 51.91 -24.63
N ILE A 34 33.92 50.63 -24.85
CA ILE A 34 33.01 49.66 -25.46
C ILE A 34 31.96 49.27 -24.42
N ILE A 35 30.69 49.44 -24.77
CA ILE A 35 29.54 49.04 -23.94
C ILE A 35 29.14 47.60 -24.24
N GLY A 36 29.25 47.18 -25.49
CA GLY A 36 28.95 45.82 -25.87
C GLY A 36 29.51 45.44 -27.23
N ILE A 37 29.46 44.14 -27.47
CA ILE A 37 29.93 43.48 -28.67
C ILE A 37 28.95 42.38 -29.05
N ASP A 38 28.78 42.16 -30.35
CA ASP A 38 28.12 40.99 -30.91
C ASP A 38 28.87 40.52 -32.15
N ILE A 39 28.85 39.22 -32.43
CA ILE A 39 29.64 38.61 -33.50
C ILE A 39 28.77 37.60 -34.23
N TRP A 40 28.78 37.66 -35.56
CA TRP A 40 28.09 36.71 -36.41
C TRP A 40 28.97 36.35 -37.62
N ASP A 41 29.33 35.07 -37.73
CA ASP A 41 30.19 34.54 -38.80
C ASP A 41 31.53 35.29 -38.93
N CYS A 42 31.73 36.07 -40.00
CA CYS A 42 32.91 36.89 -40.23
C CYS A 42 32.72 38.36 -39.84
N TYR A 43 31.60 38.73 -39.23
CA TYR A 43 31.26 40.10 -38.87
C TYR A 43 31.26 40.31 -37.35
N ALA A 44 31.82 41.41 -36.89
CA ALA A 44 31.80 41.83 -35.49
C ALA A 44 31.23 43.24 -35.37
N LEU A 45 30.29 43.42 -34.46
CA LEU A 45 29.66 44.69 -34.15
C LEU A 45 30.12 45.14 -32.76
N LEU A 46 30.74 46.31 -32.69
CA LEU A 46 31.26 46.92 -31.46
C LEU A 46 30.56 48.25 -31.24
N TRP A 47 29.91 48.45 -30.10
CA TRP A 47 29.24 49.71 -29.82
C TRP A 47 29.70 50.38 -28.53
N SER A 48 29.74 51.71 -28.60
CA SER A 48 30.04 52.65 -27.54
C SER A 48 28.83 53.55 -27.27
N GLU A 49 28.95 54.54 -26.39
CA GLU A 49 27.84 55.47 -26.10
C GLU A 49 27.46 56.31 -27.32
N SER A 50 28.41 56.54 -28.22
CA SER A 50 28.27 57.44 -29.37
C SER A 50 28.01 56.68 -30.68
N ASN A 51 28.78 55.63 -30.97
CA ASN A 51 28.80 54.93 -32.26
C ASN A 51 28.86 53.40 -32.11
N ALA A 52 28.33 52.70 -33.12
CA ALA A 52 28.39 51.26 -33.33
C ALA A 52 29.15 50.95 -34.63
N ASP A 53 30.34 50.36 -34.51
CA ASP A 53 31.26 50.07 -35.60
C ASP A 53 31.14 48.59 -36.02
N ILE A 54 31.03 48.34 -37.32
CA ILE A 54 30.94 47.01 -37.90
C ILE A 54 32.27 46.66 -38.55
N PHE A 55 32.82 45.51 -38.18
CA PHE A 55 34.06 44.98 -38.70
C PHE A 55 33.79 43.69 -39.48
N GLN A 56 34.38 43.55 -40.66
CA GLN A 56 34.51 42.26 -41.31
C GLN A 56 35.91 41.72 -41.04
N ILE A 57 35.95 40.54 -40.46
CA ILE A 57 37.12 39.78 -40.03
C ILE A 57 37.47 38.80 -41.15
N THR A 58 38.62 38.99 -41.79
CA THR A 58 39.17 38.09 -42.80
C THR A 58 40.42 37.40 -42.27
N GLU A 59 40.97 36.40 -42.99
CA GLU A 59 42.21 35.75 -42.57
C GLU A 59 43.44 36.70 -42.55
N THR A 60 43.38 37.79 -43.32
CA THR A 60 44.48 38.75 -43.50
C THR A 60 44.39 40.01 -42.64
N GLY A 61 43.25 40.24 -41.96
CA GLY A 61 43.04 41.41 -41.11
C GLY A 61 41.56 41.66 -40.84
N HIS A 62 41.24 42.84 -40.32
CA HIS A 62 39.86 43.31 -40.18
C HIS A 62 39.70 44.64 -40.89
N HIS A 63 38.51 44.90 -41.42
CA HIS A 63 38.17 46.19 -42.01
C HIS A 63 36.82 46.68 -41.49
N VAL A 64 36.73 47.99 -41.23
CA VAL A 64 35.48 48.63 -40.83
C VAL A 64 34.60 48.77 -42.06
N ILE A 65 33.39 48.20 -42.00
CA ILE A 65 32.39 48.29 -43.07
C ILE A 65 31.62 49.60 -42.96
N CYS A 66 31.10 49.88 -41.77
CA CYS A 66 30.26 51.03 -41.49
C CYS A 66 30.30 51.38 -40.00
N SER A 67 30.07 52.66 -39.67
CA SER A 67 29.88 53.17 -38.33
C SER A 67 28.50 53.81 -38.24
N ILE A 68 27.66 53.30 -37.34
CA ILE A 68 26.26 53.70 -37.15
C ILE A 68 26.19 54.54 -35.87
N PRO A 69 25.54 55.72 -35.87
CA PRO A 69 25.38 56.50 -34.65
C PRO A 69 24.43 55.81 -33.66
N ALA A 70 24.83 55.73 -32.40
CA ALA A 70 24.08 55.01 -31.37
C ALA A 70 22.81 55.76 -30.94
N LEU A 71 22.79 57.10 -30.98
CA LEU A 71 21.62 57.95 -30.72
C LEU A 71 20.81 57.53 -29.46
N GLY A 72 21.50 57.20 -28.37
CA GLY A 72 20.87 56.78 -27.10
C GLY A 72 20.41 55.32 -27.06
N SER A 73 20.60 54.55 -28.13
CA SER A 73 20.31 53.11 -28.19
C SER A 73 21.39 52.34 -27.42
N ARG A 74 20.99 51.48 -26.49
CA ARG A 74 21.92 50.67 -25.68
C ARG A 74 22.00 49.21 -26.10
N CYS A 75 21.11 48.77 -27.00
CA CYS A 75 21.04 47.39 -27.47
C CYS A 75 21.20 47.31 -28.98
N PHE A 76 22.24 46.60 -29.39
CA PHE A 76 22.53 46.24 -30.78
C PHE A 76 22.69 44.72 -30.88
N ILE A 77 22.20 44.14 -31.96
CA ILE A 77 22.38 42.71 -32.28
C ILE A 77 22.77 42.59 -33.73
N LEU A 78 23.72 41.71 -34.01
CA LEU A 78 24.13 41.33 -35.34
C LEU A 78 23.58 39.92 -35.65
N HIS A 79 22.72 39.81 -36.65
CA HIS A 79 22.17 38.53 -37.07
C HIS A 79 22.21 38.39 -38.59
N GLN A 80 22.97 37.40 -39.08
CA GLN A 80 23.18 37.16 -40.51
C GLN A 80 23.78 38.39 -41.22
N SER A 81 22.99 39.08 -42.04
CA SER A 81 23.40 40.27 -42.79
C SER A 81 22.68 41.54 -42.31
N TYR A 82 22.06 41.50 -41.13
CA TYR A 82 21.28 42.61 -40.59
C TYR A 82 21.68 42.96 -39.16
N ILE A 83 21.47 44.22 -38.83
CA ILE A 83 21.71 44.79 -37.52
C ILE A 83 20.39 45.26 -36.95
N LEU A 84 20.09 44.79 -35.75
CA LEU A 84 18.89 45.16 -35.02
C LEU A 84 19.28 46.13 -33.94
N LYS A 85 18.76 47.35 -34.06
CA LYS A 85 19.02 48.45 -33.13
C LYS A 85 17.74 48.79 -32.38
N ALA A 86 17.80 48.78 -31.06
CA ALA A 86 16.66 49.17 -30.22
C ALA A 86 16.73 50.67 -29.90
N GLN A 87 15.80 51.46 -30.43
CA GLN A 87 15.70 52.90 -30.19
C GLN A 87 14.33 53.25 -29.59
N GLY A 88 14.31 53.56 -28.29
CA GLY A 88 13.09 53.89 -27.56
C GLY A 88 12.06 52.76 -27.58
N PHE A 89 10.95 52.96 -28.29
CA PHE A 89 9.87 51.98 -28.46
C PHE A 89 9.96 51.21 -29.79
N THR A 90 11.07 51.36 -30.53
CA THR A 90 11.15 50.85 -31.90
C THR A 90 12.42 50.02 -32.12
N ILE A 91 12.28 48.96 -32.92
CA ILE A 91 13.40 48.12 -33.37
C ILE A 91 13.65 48.47 -34.83
N GLU A 92 14.81 49.04 -35.09
CA GLU A 92 15.30 49.38 -36.43
C GLU A 92 16.10 48.20 -36.98
N VAL A 93 15.67 47.66 -38.12
CA VAL A 93 16.41 46.62 -38.88
C VAL A 93 17.23 47.31 -39.96
N LEU A 94 18.55 47.33 -39.78
CA LEU A 94 19.52 47.95 -40.66
C LEU A 94 20.27 46.86 -41.45
N ASP A 95 20.74 47.14 -42.66
CA ASP A 95 21.72 46.28 -43.34
C ASP A 95 23.15 46.53 -42.81
N LEU A 96 24.14 45.74 -43.26
CA LEU A 96 25.54 45.90 -42.88
C LEU A 96 26.14 47.26 -43.28
N GLN A 97 25.49 47.99 -44.18
CA GLN A 97 25.86 49.35 -44.59
C GLN A 97 25.19 50.42 -43.74
N GLY A 98 24.34 50.04 -42.77
CA GLY A 98 23.63 50.96 -41.88
C GLY A 98 22.36 51.57 -42.48
N VAL A 99 21.84 51.04 -43.58
CA VAL A 99 20.60 51.51 -44.22
C VAL A 99 19.38 50.84 -43.59
N LEU A 100 18.40 51.64 -43.17
CA LEU A 100 17.13 51.16 -42.61
C LEU A 100 16.30 50.41 -43.66
N LYS A 101 15.97 49.15 -43.36
CA LYS A 101 15.13 48.28 -44.19
C LYS A 101 13.72 48.17 -43.65
N TYR A 102 13.61 47.98 -42.34
CA TYR A 102 12.36 47.70 -41.67
C TYR A 102 12.35 48.29 -40.26
N LYS A 103 11.16 48.63 -39.76
CA LYS A 103 10.98 49.19 -38.42
C LYS A 103 9.82 48.48 -37.73
N VAL A 104 10.05 48.00 -36.52
CA VAL A 104 9.02 47.41 -35.65
C VAL A 104 8.72 48.38 -34.53
N GLU A 105 7.46 48.72 -34.33
CA GLU A 105 7.06 49.63 -33.25
C GLU A 105 6.32 48.85 -32.15
N LEU A 106 6.74 49.05 -30.90
CA LEU A 106 6.03 48.56 -29.72
C LEU A 106 5.03 49.61 -29.24
N SER A 107 4.02 49.16 -28.50
CA SER A 107 3.01 50.05 -27.94
C SER A 107 3.59 50.92 -26.82
N GLU A 108 3.42 52.24 -26.88
CA GLU A 108 3.83 53.20 -25.82
C GLU A 108 3.49 52.76 -24.37
N PRO A 109 2.32 52.16 -24.05
CA PRO A 109 2.03 51.65 -22.70
C PRO A 109 3.00 50.59 -22.20
N GLN A 110 3.72 49.87 -23.08
CA GLN A 110 4.66 48.80 -22.72
C GLN A 110 6.03 49.31 -22.28
N GLY A 111 6.38 50.59 -22.48
CA GLY A 111 7.67 51.15 -22.08
C GLY A 111 8.79 50.95 -23.10
N GLN A 112 9.95 51.57 -22.86
CA GLN A 112 11.09 51.50 -23.78
C GLN A 112 11.73 50.11 -23.77
N ILE A 113 12.39 49.72 -24.86
CA ILE A 113 13.11 48.44 -24.96
C ILE A 113 14.40 48.53 -24.14
N VAL A 114 14.59 47.56 -23.23
CA VAL A 114 15.75 47.49 -22.32
C VAL A 114 16.68 46.33 -22.67
N ALA A 115 16.13 45.24 -23.21
CA ALA A 115 16.90 44.10 -23.67
C ALA A 115 16.30 43.53 -24.95
N LEU A 116 17.16 43.06 -25.86
CA LEU A 116 16.79 42.49 -27.15
C LEU A 116 17.60 41.21 -27.35
N ASP A 117 17.06 40.16 -27.98
CA ASP A 117 17.82 38.95 -28.37
C ASP A 117 17.29 38.32 -29.67
N VAL A 118 18.15 37.69 -30.47
CA VAL A 118 17.74 36.93 -31.69
C VAL A 118 18.39 35.56 -31.77
N CYS A 119 17.61 34.49 -31.79
CA CYS A 119 18.11 33.14 -32.06
C CYS A 119 17.36 32.54 -33.25
N GLN A 120 18.10 32.17 -34.30
CA GLN A 120 17.51 31.74 -35.57
C GLN A 120 16.45 32.74 -36.08
N GLU A 121 15.24 32.27 -36.34
CA GLU A 121 14.10 33.07 -36.79
C GLU A 121 13.34 33.77 -35.65
N PHE A 122 13.78 33.68 -34.39
CA PHE A 122 13.05 34.23 -33.24
C PHE A 122 13.72 35.48 -32.69
N LEU A 123 13.01 36.62 -32.75
CA LEU A 123 13.39 37.89 -32.16
C LEU A 123 12.60 38.11 -30.87
N VAL A 124 13.28 38.41 -29.76
CA VAL A 124 12.65 38.69 -28.46
C VAL A 124 13.10 40.06 -27.94
N ALA A 125 12.14 40.86 -27.48
CA ALA A 125 12.41 42.10 -26.78
C ALA A 125 11.78 42.08 -25.38
N ALA A 126 12.47 42.72 -24.43
CA ALA A 126 11.94 43.02 -23.12
C ALA A 126 11.96 44.52 -22.84
N THR A 127 10.92 45.02 -22.20
CA THR A 127 10.71 46.45 -21.97
C THR A 127 10.92 46.87 -20.51
N GLU A 128 11.06 48.18 -20.30
CA GLU A 128 11.21 48.82 -18.98
C GLU A 128 10.05 48.53 -18.03
N LYS A 129 8.83 48.39 -18.56
CA LYS A 129 7.64 48.01 -17.77
C LYS A 129 7.45 46.50 -17.66
N PHE A 130 8.52 45.74 -17.90
CA PHE A 130 8.60 44.28 -17.77
C PHE A 130 7.65 43.52 -18.70
N PHE A 131 7.46 43.99 -19.94
CA PHE A 131 6.78 43.21 -20.96
C PHE A 131 7.80 42.43 -21.80
N ILE A 132 7.46 41.19 -22.17
CA ILE A 132 8.19 40.38 -23.14
C ILE A 132 7.34 40.24 -24.41
N GLN A 133 7.98 40.48 -25.55
CA GLN A 133 7.38 40.34 -26.86
C GLN A 133 8.31 39.53 -27.76
N MET A 134 7.72 38.65 -28.58
CA MET A 134 8.45 37.78 -29.49
C MET A 134 7.87 37.89 -30.90
N TRP A 135 8.75 37.95 -31.89
CA TRP A 135 8.43 37.99 -33.30
C TRP A 135 9.14 36.85 -34.01
N LYS A 136 8.52 36.38 -35.09
CA LYS A 136 9.17 35.50 -36.06
C LYS A 136 9.71 36.32 -37.23
N LEU A 137 10.98 36.13 -37.55
CA LEU A 137 11.69 36.72 -38.65
C LEU A 137 11.52 35.82 -39.88
N ASP A 138 10.93 36.35 -40.94
CA ASP A 138 10.88 35.65 -42.23
C ASP A 138 12.23 35.78 -42.97
N ASP A 139 12.39 35.11 -44.13
CA ASP A 139 13.63 35.17 -44.94
C ASP A 139 14.01 36.60 -45.41
N GLU A 140 13.02 37.51 -45.46
CA GLU A 140 13.21 38.94 -45.73
C GLU A 140 13.41 39.79 -44.46
N PHE A 141 13.56 39.15 -43.29
CA PHE A 141 13.73 39.78 -41.97
C PHE A 141 12.57 40.70 -41.56
N LYS A 142 11.39 40.48 -42.16
CA LYS A 142 10.14 41.06 -41.70
C LYS A 142 9.75 40.40 -40.39
N CYS A 143 9.44 41.22 -39.39
CA CYS A 143 9.03 40.75 -38.08
C CYS A 143 7.51 40.55 -38.06
N SER A 144 7.06 39.29 -38.00
CA SER A 144 5.66 38.96 -37.76
C SER A 144 5.45 38.72 -36.26
N LEU A 145 4.47 39.41 -35.66
CA LEU A 145 4.15 39.22 -34.25
C LEU A 145 3.53 37.83 -34.06
N LEU A 146 4.06 37.05 -33.13
CA LEU A 146 3.47 35.76 -32.81
C LEU A 146 2.12 35.96 -32.09
N PRO A 147 1.08 35.14 -32.38
CA PRO A 147 -0.22 35.25 -31.74
C PRO A 147 -0.12 35.10 -30.21
N GLY A 148 -0.71 36.04 -29.45
CA GLY A 148 -0.80 35.95 -27.98
C GLY A 148 0.38 36.54 -27.18
N PHE A 149 1.32 37.23 -27.84
CA PHE A 149 2.52 37.82 -27.21
C PHE A 149 2.35 39.29 -26.81
N GLY A 150 3.11 39.70 -25.78
CA GLY A 150 2.92 40.95 -25.03
C GLY A 150 2.65 40.70 -23.54
N ARG A 151 3.37 39.71 -22.96
CA ARG A 151 3.14 39.25 -21.59
C ARG A 151 3.93 40.08 -20.60
N LYS A 152 3.26 40.51 -19.54
CA LYS A 152 3.92 41.15 -18.41
C LYS A 152 4.54 40.07 -17.52
N ILE A 153 5.83 40.22 -17.22
CA ILE A 153 6.53 39.36 -16.27
C ILE A 153 5.86 39.51 -14.90
N PRO A 154 5.47 38.41 -14.23
CA PRO A 154 4.99 38.45 -12.86
C PRO A 154 6.10 39.02 -11.97
N SER A 155 5.95 40.26 -11.52
CA SER A 155 6.96 40.95 -10.72
C SER A 155 6.88 40.49 -9.26
N PRO A 156 7.90 39.81 -8.69
CA PRO A 156 8.07 39.78 -7.25
C PRO A 156 8.45 41.19 -6.76
N SER A 157 8.03 41.55 -5.55
CA SER A 157 8.36 42.83 -4.91
C SER A 157 9.87 43.09 -4.96
N GLY A 158 10.30 44.15 -5.66
CA GLY A 158 11.70 44.59 -5.70
C GLY A 158 12.41 44.56 -7.05
N MET A 159 11.83 44.07 -8.15
CA MET A 159 12.47 44.08 -9.48
C MET A 159 12.57 45.50 -10.07
N CYS A 160 13.79 45.97 -10.41
CA CYS A 160 14.05 47.33 -10.89
C CYS A 160 14.34 47.44 -12.40
N SER A 161 15.08 46.48 -12.98
CA SER A 161 15.43 46.47 -14.41
C SER A 161 15.80 45.07 -14.89
N ILE A 162 15.78 44.85 -16.20
CA ILE A 162 16.20 43.57 -16.82
C ILE A 162 17.66 43.70 -17.24
N ASP A 163 18.51 42.76 -16.79
CA ASP A 163 19.95 42.76 -17.08
C ASP A 163 20.28 41.98 -18.36
N SER A 164 19.66 40.81 -18.53
CA SER A 164 19.88 39.97 -19.69
C SER A 164 18.64 39.15 -20.08
N LEU A 165 18.52 38.85 -21.37
CA LEU A 165 17.38 38.19 -21.99
C LEU A 165 17.92 37.32 -23.12
N LEU A 166 17.62 36.03 -23.14
CA LEU A 166 18.06 35.11 -24.20
C LEU A 166 16.94 34.14 -24.57
N CYS A 167 16.79 33.84 -25.85
CA CYS A 167 15.88 32.83 -26.37
C CYS A 167 16.62 31.57 -26.81
N ASN A 168 15.96 30.41 -26.69
CA ASN A 168 16.50 29.14 -27.14
C ASN A 168 16.34 28.94 -28.66
N TYR A 169 17.06 27.95 -29.19
CA TYR A 169 17.16 27.66 -30.63
C TYR A 169 15.82 27.59 -31.37
N ASN A 170 14.79 26.96 -30.79
CA ASN A 170 13.48 26.78 -31.42
C ASN A 170 12.40 27.77 -30.95
N GLY A 171 12.78 28.83 -30.21
CA GLY A 171 11.85 29.86 -29.73
C GLY A 171 10.84 29.39 -28.68
N THR A 172 10.97 28.18 -28.15
CA THR A 172 10.03 27.62 -27.18
C THR A 172 10.23 28.18 -25.76
N LYS A 173 11.42 28.69 -25.45
CA LYS A 173 11.78 29.20 -24.11
C LYS A 173 12.61 30.46 -24.18
N VAL A 174 12.35 31.36 -23.23
CA VAL A 174 13.10 32.62 -23.04
C VAL A 174 13.56 32.68 -21.59
N SER A 175 14.85 32.88 -21.38
CA SER A 175 15.47 33.05 -20.05
C SER A 175 15.88 34.49 -19.82
N LEU A 176 15.65 35.01 -18.62
CA LEU A 176 16.02 36.38 -18.25
C LEU A 176 16.59 36.47 -16.83
N LEU A 177 17.46 37.46 -16.64
CA LEU A 177 17.97 37.92 -15.35
C LEU A 177 17.50 39.35 -15.12
N ALA A 178 17.10 39.63 -13.89
CA ALA A 178 16.66 40.96 -13.47
C ALA A 178 17.54 41.51 -12.35
N ARG A 179 17.45 42.82 -12.07
CA ARG A 179 18.10 43.51 -10.95
C ARG A 179 17.06 43.90 -9.90
N VAL A 180 17.48 44.02 -8.63
CA VAL A 180 16.59 44.32 -7.49
C VAL A 180 16.92 45.69 -6.85
N GLU A 181 15.89 46.46 -6.47
CA GLU A 181 15.95 47.88 -6.04
C GLU A 181 16.88 48.19 -4.85
N GLU A 182 17.03 47.30 -3.87
CA GLU A 182 17.80 47.61 -2.65
C GLU A 182 19.33 47.67 -2.86
N SER A 183 19.86 47.38 -4.07
CA SER A 183 21.32 47.24 -4.23
C SER A 183 21.95 47.53 -5.60
N GLU A 184 21.21 47.93 -6.65
CA GLU A 184 21.72 47.96 -8.05
C GLU A 184 22.28 46.60 -8.57
N ARG A 185 22.10 45.50 -7.84
CA ARG A 185 22.71 44.17 -8.12
C ARG A 185 21.79 43.27 -8.94
N VAL A 186 22.42 42.32 -9.67
CA VAL A 186 21.72 41.24 -10.39
C VAL A 186 21.11 40.27 -9.40
N ASP A 187 19.82 39.97 -9.57
CA ASP A 187 19.07 39.01 -8.77
C ASP A 187 19.63 37.60 -8.97
N SER A 188 19.60 36.77 -7.94
CA SER A 188 19.97 35.34 -8.03
C SER A 188 18.80 34.46 -8.47
N MET A 189 17.77 35.08 -9.04
CA MET A 189 16.60 34.45 -9.62
C MET A 189 16.76 34.33 -11.13
N LEU A 190 16.60 33.12 -11.65
CA LEU A 190 16.44 32.90 -13.09
C LEU A 190 14.95 32.82 -13.42
N TYR A 191 14.49 33.67 -14.33
CA TYR A 191 13.12 33.60 -14.83
C TYR A 191 13.14 32.96 -16.22
N ILE A 192 12.31 31.95 -16.42
CA ILE A 192 12.14 31.24 -17.69
C ILE A 192 10.69 31.38 -18.11
N TYR A 193 10.47 31.91 -19.29
CA TYR A 193 9.17 32.01 -19.94
C TYR A 193 9.06 30.90 -20.98
N ASP A 194 8.02 30.08 -20.86
CA ASP A 194 7.64 29.08 -21.86
C ASP A 194 6.62 29.66 -22.81
N THR A 195 6.98 29.72 -24.09
CA THR A 195 6.12 30.32 -25.11
C THR A 195 4.98 29.40 -25.54
N ILE A 196 5.12 28.09 -25.37
CA ILE A 196 4.07 27.10 -25.70
C ILE A 196 3.05 27.03 -24.57
N LEU A 197 3.52 26.96 -23.32
CA LEU A 197 2.65 26.87 -22.15
C LEU A 197 2.12 28.23 -21.67
N ASP A 198 2.65 29.34 -22.21
CA ASP A 198 2.32 30.72 -21.81
C ASP A 198 2.48 30.94 -20.30
N LYS A 199 3.58 30.41 -19.73
CA LYS A 199 3.83 30.39 -18.29
C LYS A 199 5.23 30.86 -17.95
N PHE A 200 5.33 31.58 -16.84
CA PHE A 200 6.59 31.95 -16.22
C PHE A 200 6.96 30.95 -15.13
N CYS A 201 8.21 30.51 -15.12
CA CYS A 201 8.83 29.73 -14.06
C CYS A 201 10.00 30.54 -13.49
N THR A 202 10.12 30.56 -12.17
CA THR A 202 11.20 31.25 -11.47
C THR A 202 11.99 30.24 -10.66
N HIS A 203 13.30 30.22 -10.84
CA HIS A 203 14.19 29.35 -10.07
C HIS A 203 15.10 30.20 -9.17
N ASP A 204 15.01 29.96 -7.86
CA ASP A 204 15.75 30.70 -6.84
C ASP A 204 17.06 30.02 -6.48
N PHE A 205 18.19 30.64 -6.83
CA PHE A 205 19.51 30.12 -6.49
C PHE A 205 20.05 30.68 -5.15
N ARG A 206 19.35 31.59 -4.48
CA ARG A 206 19.76 32.17 -3.18
C ARG A 206 19.87 31.11 -2.08
N VAL A 207 19.01 30.08 -2.13
CA VAL A 207 18.99 28.95 -1.16
C VAL A 207 20.32 28.18 -1.16
N GLN A 208 21.09 28.24 -2.26
CA GLN A 208 22.36 27.54 -2.41
C GLN A 208 23.58 28.44 -2.09
N GLY A 209 23.36 29.69 -1.68
CA GLY A 209 24.43 30.66 -1.38
C GLY A 209 25.24 31.10 -2.61
N LYS A 210 24.66 31.01 -3.81
CA LYS A 210 25.33 31.30 -5.08
C LYS A 210 24.61 32.42 -5.83
N PHE A 211 25.39 33.28 -6.49
CA PHE A 211 24.89 34.40 -7.29
C PHE A 211 24.99 34.08 -8.78
N LEU A 212 23.87 34.18 -9.49
CA LEU A 212 23.82 33.93 -10.93
C LEU A 212 24.35 35.16 -11.69
N VAL A 213 25.37 34.97 -12.51
CA VAL A 213 26.07 36.06 -13.23
C VAL A 213 25.80 36.00 -14.73
N SER A 214 25.62 34.81 -15.29
CA SER A 214 25.34 34.63 -16.71
C SER A 214 24.55 33.36 -16.98
N HIS A 215 23.81 33.37 -18.09
CA HIS A 215 23.07 32.22 -18.60
C HIS A 215 23.22 32.15 -20.12
N PHE A 216 23.28 30.94 -20.69
CA PHE A 216 23.37 30.72 -22.13
C PHE A 216 22.65 29.44 -22.53
N TRP A 217 21.77 29.53 -23.53
CA TRP A 217 21.16 28.36 -24.17
C TRP A 217 22.18 27.61 -25.01
N ASP A 218 22.00 26.31 -25.14
CA ASP A 218 22.77 25.50 -26.08
C ASP A 218 22.36 25.82 -27.53
N SER A 219 23.35 25.90 -28.42
CA SER A 219 23.14 26.26 -29.83
C SER A 219 22.53 25.14 -30.69
N GLU A 220 22.62 23.89 -30.26
CA GLU A 220 22.08 22.71 -30.97
C GLU A 220 20.91 22.08 -30.20
N GLN A 221 20.91 22.18 -28.86
CA GLN A 221 19.96 21.51 -27.97
C GLN A 221 19.05 22.50 -27.23
N PHE A 222 17.83 22.69 -27.72
CA PHE A 222 16.90 23.70 -27.17
C PHE A 222 16.44 23.48 -25.72
N HIS A 223 16.67 22.28 -25.16
CA HIS A 223 16.34 21.93 -23.77
C HIS A 223 17.48 22.22 -22.78
N GLN A 224 18.67 22.62 -23.21
CA GLN A 224 19.82 22.77 -22.33
C GLN A 224 20.22 24.24 -22.11
N LEU A 225 20.53 24.58 -20.86
CA LEU A 225 20.93 25.92 -20.41
C LEU A 225 22.17 25.84 -19.52
N ALA A 226 23.24 26.56 -19.85
CA ALA A 226 24.38 26.76 -18.96
C ALA A 226 24.17 28.01 -18.10
N CYS A 227 24.51 27.93 -16.81
CA CYS A 227 24.46 29.05 -15.87
C CYS A 227 25.80 29.18 -15.15
N GLY A 228 26.35 30.40 -15.14
CA GLY A 228 27.58 30.75 -14.44
C GLY A 228 27.28 31.42 -13.09
N PHE A 229 27.90 30.91 -12.03
CA PHE A 229 27.72 31.36 -10.65
C PHE A 229 29.01 31.94 -10.05
N ALA A 230 28.87 33.00 -9.25
CA ALA A 230 29.93 33.57 -8.43
C ALA A 230 29.66 33.37 -6.92
N LEU A 231 30.73 33.32 -6.11
CA LEU A 231 30.64 33.20 -4.64
C LEU A 231 30.49 34.56 -3.93
N ASP A 232 30.92 35.65 -4.57
CA ASP A 232 30.99 36.95 -3.93
C ASP A 232 29.84 37.87 -4.37
N LYS A 233 29.27 38.62 -3.42
CA LYS A 233 28.09 39.49 -3.61
C LYS A 233 28.36 40.71 -4.49
N ASP A 234 29.63 41.02 -4.74
CA ASP A 234 30.08 42.27 -5.36
C ASP A 234 30.44 42.13 -6.84
N GLY A 235 30.30 40.93 -7.44
CA GLY A 235 30.59 40.70 -8.87
C GLY A 235 32.06 40.92 -9.28
N SER A 236 32.94 41.18 -8.31
CA SER A 236 34.37 41.43 -8.48
C SER A 236 35.18 40.16 -8.70
N CYS A 237 34.64 39.01 -8.26
CA CYS A 237 35.14 37.67 -8.61
C CYS A 237 34.40 37.14 -9.83
N GLY A 238 35.15 36.68 -10.83
CA GLY A 238 34.64 35.96 -12.01
C GLY A 238 33.88 34.68 -11.64
N VAL A 239 33.33 34.02 -12.65
CA VAL A 239 32.52 32.80 -12.51
C VAL A 239 33.36 31.68 -11.89
N ILE A 240 32.90 31.16 -10.77
CA ILE A 240 33.58 30.15 -9.95
C ILE A 240 32.96 28.77 -10.16
N GLU A 241 31.66 28.71 -10.45
CA GLU A 241 30.97 27.46 -10.70
C GLU A 241 30.07 27.60 -11.93
N ILE A 242 30.10 26.60 -12.81
CA ILE A 242 29.18 26.51 -13.93
C ILE A 242 28.34 25.27 -13.76
N VAL A 243 27.03 25.45 -13.92
CA VAL A 243 26.07 24.36 -13.87
C VAL A 243 25.33 24.32 -15.19
N THR A 244 25.27 23.15 -15.81
CA THR A 244 24.39 22.90 -16.94
C THR A 244 23.06 22.35 -16.42
N TYR A 245 21.97 22.92 -16.92
CA TYR A 245 20.61 22.57 -16.58
C TYR A 245 19.88 22.04 -17.82
N LEU A 246 19.02 21.07 -17.59
CA LEU A 246 18.10 20.50 -18.56
C LEU A 246 16.69 20.95 -18.20
N LEU A 247 16.00 21.58 -19.15
CA LEU A 247 14.63 22.06 -18.96
C LEU A 247 13.63 21.11 -19.60
N HIS A 248 12.76 20.56 -18.74
CA HIS A 248 11.63 19.76 -19.18
C HIS A 248 10.54 20.61 -19.84
N THR A 249 9.64 19.95 -20.56
CA THR A 249 8.45 20.56 -21.16
C THR A 249 7.54 21.19 -20.10
N ASP A 250 7.47 20.62 -18.90
CA ASP A 250 6.69 21.15 -17.76
C ASP A 250 7.41 22.23 -16.94
N LEU A 251 8.39 22.95 -17.52
CA LEU A 251 9.18 24.00 -16.87
C LEU A 251 10.02 23.56 -15.65
N GLN A 252 10.17 22.25 -15.41
CA GLN A 252 11.07 21.73 -14.39
C GLN A 252 12.54 21.82 -14.85
N VAL A 253 13.40 22.29 -13.94
CA VAL A 253 14.83 22.49 -14.18
C VAL A 253 15.61 21.38 -13.49
N PHE A 254 16.23 20.49 -14.27
CA PHE A 254 17.05 19.40 -13.79
C PHE A 254 18.54 19.75 -13.88
N LYS A 255 19.29 19.53 -12.81
CA LYS A 255 20.74 19.72 -12.83
C LYS A 255 21.41 18.60 -13.63
N GLN A 256 22.00 18.96 -14.77
CA GLN A 256 22.87 18.08 -15.54
C GLN A 256 24.26 18.15 -14.88
N ASP A 257 25.28 18.79 -15.43
CA ASP A 257 26.65 18.77 -14.87
C ASP A 257 27.00 20.00 -14.05
N LYS A 258 28.05 19.83 -13.23
CA LYS A 258 28.69 20.90 -12.48
C LYS A 258 30.18 20.91 -12.83
N VAL A 259 30.69 22.07 -13.20
CA VAL A 259 32.09 22.35 -13.47
C VAL A 259 32.57 23.42 -12.50
N ASP A 260 33.48 23.06 -11.60
CA ASP A 260 34.14 24.02 -10.72
C ASP A 260 35.30 24.69 -11.46
N ILE A 261 35.36 26.02 -11.43
CA ILE A 261 36.44 26.81 -12.00
C ILE A 261 37.29 27.41 -10.88
N ILE A 262 38.60 27.18 -10.96
CA ILE A 262 39.57 27.60 -9.94
C ILE A 262 39.99 29.08 -10.13
N SER A 263 39.79 29.65 -11.33
CA SER A 263 40.22 31.01 -11.67
C SER A 263 39.17 32.06 -11.29
N LYS A 264 39.55 33.03 -10.45
CA LYS A 264 38.71 34.19 -10.08
C LYS A 264 38.48 35.17 -11.24
N LYS A 265 39.04 34.94 -12.42
CA LYS A 265 38.83 35.76 -13.62
C LYS A 265 38.38 34.92 -14.81
N ALA A 266 37.63 33.85 -14.57
CA ALA A 266 37.00 33.10 -15.65
C ALA A 266 35.54 33.50 -15.83
N GLY A 267 34.99 33.26 -17.02
CA GLY A 267 33.56 33.43 -17.26
C GLY A 267 33.02 32.50 -18.33
N LEU A 268 31.71 32.29 -18.25
CA LEU A 268 30.95 31.49 -19.20
C LEU A 268 30.69 32.32 -20.47
N MET A 269 31.10 31.80 -21.63
CA MET A 269 30.94 32.46 -22.94
C MET A 269 29.76 31.88 -23.73
N GLY A 270 29.49 30.59 -23.56
CA GLY A 270 28.42 29.91 -24.29
C GLY A 270 28.46 28.39 -24.13
N LYS A 271 27.45 27.72 -24.67
CA LYS A 271 27.28 26.27 -24.59
C LYS A 271 26.93 25.71 -25.98
N CYS A 272 27.61 24.63 -26.38
CA CYS A 272 27.29 23.82 -27.55
C CYS A 272 27.72 22.39 -27.23
N GLU A 273 26.76 21.50 -26.99
CA GLU A 273 27.01 20.12 -26.60
C GLU A 273 28.01 19.44 -27.56
N PRO A 274 29.08 18.79 -27.04
CA PRO A 274 29.34 18.44 -25.64
C PRO A 274 30.09 19.51 -24.83
N TYR A 275 30.38 20.68 -25.39
CA TYR A 275 31.29 21.65 -24.79
C TYR A 275 30.58 22.85 -24.14
N VAL A 276 31.13 23.24 -23.00
CA VAL A 276 30.95 24.58 -22.46
C VAL A 276 32.21 25.40 -22.78
N TYR A 277 32.03 26.60 -23.31
CA TYR A 277 33.11 27.51 -23.65
C TYR A 277 33.32 28.52 -22.54
N LEU A 278 34.54 28.56 -22.04
CA LEU A 278 34.98 29.42 -20.95
C LEU A 278 36.07 30.34 -21.45
N TYR A 279 36.04 31.59 -21.04
CA TYR A 279 37.22 32.45 -21.10
C TYR A 279 37.91 32.44 -19.74
N ASP A 280 39.24 32.42 -19.73
CA ASP A 280 40.06 32.47 -18.51
C ASP A 280 41.24 33.42 -18.72
N TYR A 281 41.37 34.42 -17.84
CA TYR A 281 42.47 35.38 -17.82
C TYR A 281 43.76 34.86 -17.18
N GLY A 282 43.84 33.57 -16.79
CA GLY A 282 45.02 32.99 -16.19
C GLY A 282 45.20 33.39 -14.72
N SER A 283 45.81 32.50 -13.94
CA SER A 283 45.98 32.64 -12.48
C SER A 283 47.39 33.07 -12.05
N SER A 284 48.32 33.30 -12.97
CA SER A 284 49.65 33.83 -12.67
C SER A 284 49.61 35.36 -12.59
N GLY A 285 50.15 35.94 -11.51
CA GLY A 285 50.18 37.39 -11.23
C GLY A 285 51.01 38.26 -12.19
N GLU A 286 51.08 37.92 -13.47
CA GLU A 286 51.62 38.77 -14.52
C GLU A 286 50.44 39.43 -15.26
N GLU A 287 50.36 40.76 -15.22
CA GLU A 287 49.32 41.59 -15.86
C GLU A 287 49.28 41.51 -17.41
N SER A 288 49.99 40.55 -18.00
CA SER A 288 50.27 40.44 -19.44
C SER A 288 49.79 39.13 -20.09
N SER A 289 49.14 38.21 -19.37
CA SER A 289 48.62 36.99 -19.99
C SER A 289 47.35 37.26 -20.80
N LEU A 290 47.37 36.85 -22.07
CA LEU A 290 46.20 36.94 -22.96
C LEU A 290 45.07 36.05 -22.41
N PRO A 291 43.81 36.48 -22.49
CA PRO A 291 42.70 35.60 -22.16
C PRO A 291 42.76 34.35 -23.07
N SER A 292 42.45 33.20 -22.51
CA SER A 292 42.44 31.92 -23.23
C SER A 292 41.04 31.33 -23.21
N ILE A 293 40.60 30.78 -24.35
CA ILE A 293 39.33 30.05 -24.40
C ILE A 293 39.58 28.58 -24.05
N LYS A 294 38.99 28.13 -22.96
CA LYS A 294 38.96 26.73 -22.54
C LYS A 294 37.64 26.10 -22.97
N LYS A 295 37.72 24.92 -23.58
CA LYS A 295 36.56 24.08 -23.89
C LYS A 295 36.49 22.96 -22.87
N VAL A 296 35.38 22.83 -22.16
CA VAL A 296 35.17 21.78 -21.15
C VAL A 296 34.05 20.87 -21.61
N SER A 297 34.33 19.58 -21.75
CA SER A 297 33.30 18.58 -22.05
C SER A 297 32.36 18.41 -20.85
N THR A 298 31.06 18.49 -21.10
CA THR A 298 29.97 18.24 -20.16
C THR A 298 29.04 17.17 -20.72
N GLY A 299 28.13 16.67 -19.88
CA GLY A 299 27.08 15.75 -20.29
C GLY A 299 27.51 14.29 -20.28
N ILE A 300 26.69 13.49 -20.95
CA ILE A 300 26.95 12.06 -21.20
C ILE A 300 28.11 11.85 -22.17
N LEU A 301 28.44 12.84 -22.99
CA LEU A 301 29.46 12.77 -24.03
C LEU A 301 30.90 13.03 -23.53
N VAL A 302 31.10 13.15 -22.22
CA VAL A 302 32.45 13.25 -21.65
C VAL A 302 33.27 12.02 -22.04
N SER A 303 34.42 12.25 -22.70
CA SER A 303 35.27 11.21 -23.31
C SER A 303 34.64 10.49 -24.53
N MET A 304 33.59 11.06 -25.13
CA MET A 304 32.89 10.60 -26.35
C MET A 304 32.74 11.73 -27.39
N GLU A 305 33.67 12.67 -27.43
CA GLU A 305 33.50 13.92 -28.18
C GLU A 305 33.54 13.76 -29.72
N LYS A 306 34.05 12.62 -30.20
CA LYS A 306 34.22 12.32 -31.64
C LYS A 306 33.13 11.43 -32.23
N LEU A 307 32.02 11.20 -31.52
CA LEU A 307 30.91 10.41 -32.06
C LEU A 307 30.22 11.20 -33.17
N ASP A 308 29.98 10.64 -34.34
CA ASP A 308 29.39 11.37 -35.48
C ASP A 308 27.92 10.99 -35.73
N GLY A 309 27.15 11.98 -36.21
CA GLY A 309 25.79 11.80 -36.73
C GLY A 309 24.77 11.30 -35.71
N LYS A 310 23.92 10.36 -36.15
CA LYS A 310 22.76 9.85 -35.41
C LYS A 310 23.08 9.20 -34.06
N ILE A 311 24.25 8.57 -33.91
CA ILE A 311 24.64 7.94 -32.63
C ILE A 311 24.88 9.01 -31.55
N ARG A 312 25.40 10.18 -31.93
CA ARG A 312 25.58 11.31 -31.01
C ARG A 312 24.22 11.80 -30.51
N GLU A 313 23.25 11.94 -31.42
CA GLU A 313 21.88 12.33 -31.11
C GLU A 313 21.23 11.30 -30.17
N ASP A 314 21.24 10.02 -30.51
CA ASP A 314 20.70 8.94 -29.68
C ASP A 314 21.30 8.94 -28.25
N VAL A 315 22.60 9.17 -28.11
CA VAL A 315 23.26 9.23 -26.78
C VAL A 315 22.82 10.47 -25.98
N ILE A 316 22.70 11.63 -26.63
CA ILE A 316 22.20 12.86 -25.97
C ILE A 316 20.73 12.69 -25.58
N ASP A 317 19.91 12.14 -26.47
CA ASP A 317 18.49 11.87 -26.28
C ASP A 317 18.30 10.90 -25.11
N PHE A 318 19.08 9.82 -25.04
CA PHE A 318 19.09 8.94 -23.88
C PHE A 318 19.40 9.70 -22.58
N GLY A 319 20.43 10.55 -22.57
CA GLY A 319 20.80 11.35 -21.41
C GLY A 319 19.66 12.28 -20.95
N HIS A 320 18.97 12.93 -21.90
CA HIS A 320 17.80 13.76 -21.63
C HIS A 320 16.63 12.94 -21.06
N LEU A 321 16.26 11.84 -21.73
CA LEU A 321 15.14 10.98 -21.33
C LEU A 321 15.37 10.32 -19.97
N ALA A 322 16.61 9.89 -19.70
CA ALA A 322 16.98 9.27 -18.43
C ALA A 322 16.91 10.24 -17.24
N LEU A 323 17.30 11.52 -17.44
CA LEU A 323 17.23 12.55 -16.39
C LEU A 323 15.80 13.06 -16.16
N THR A 324 14.99 13.10 -17.22
CA THR A 324 13.57 13.54 -17.15
C THR A 324 12.63 12.46 -16.63
N GLY A 325 13.12 11.23 -16.44
CA GLY A 325 12.33 10.11 -15.90
C GLY A 325 11.45 9.38 -16.91
N ARG A 326 11.70 9.57 -18.23
CA ARG A 326 11.00 8.87 -19.30
C ARG A 326 11.67 7.53 -19.62
N ASP A 327 11.56 6.61 -18.68
CA ASP A 327 12.32 5.35 -18.70
C ASP A 327 12.06 4.50 -19.94
N PHE A 328 10.80 4.40 -20.39
CA PHE A 328 10.43 3.57 -21.54
C PHE A 328 11.06 4.07 -22.85
N GLU A 329 11.00 5.37 -23.09
CA GLU A 329 11.62 6.00 -24.27
C GLU A 329 13.14 5.87 -24.20
N ALA A 330 13.73 6.04 -23.01
CA ALA A 330 15.17 5.85 -22.79
C ALA A 330 15.62 4.40 -23.10
N PHE A 331 14.85 3.38 -22.71
CA PHE A 331 15.16 1.98 -23.06
C PHE A 331 15.13 1.74 -24.57
N LYS A 332 14.14 2.30 -25.28
CA LYS A 332 14.04 2.19 -26.74
C LYS A 332 15.26 2.80 -27.46
N VAL A 333 15.78 3.91 -26.94
CA VAL A 333 17.01 4.52 -27.47
C VAL A 333 18.22 3.64 -27.16
N LEU A 334 18.30 3.00 -25.99
CA LEU A 334 19.40 2.08 -25.69
C LEU A 334 19.42 0.84 -26.61
N GLU A 335 18.26 0.37 -27.08
CA GLU A 335 18.16 -0.74 -28.04
C GLU A 335 18.77 -0.41 -29.41
N SER A 336 18.78 0.87 -29.83
CA SER A 336 19.42 1.27 -31.09
C SER A 336 20.95 1.24 -31.00
N ILE A 337 21.52 1.44 -29.81
CA ILE A 337 22.97 1.53 -29.58
C ILE A 337 23.55 0.14 -29.35
N LYS A 338 24.31 -0.36 -30.35
CA LYS A 338 24.94 -1.70 -30.31
C LYS A 338 26.43 -1.70 -29.96
N ASP A 339 27.10 -0.55 -30.00
CA ASP A 339 28.55 -0.48 -29.75
C ASP A 339 28.86 -0.67 -28.26
N ALA A 340 29.58 -1.75 -27.94
CA ALA A 340 29.97 -2.09 -26.58
C ALA A 340 30.85 -1.03 -25.89
N THR A 341 31.65 -0.26 -26.65
CA THR A 341 32.49 0.79 -26.08
C THR A 341 31.65 1.99 -25.63
N ILE A 342 30.65 2.37 -26.43
CA ILE A 342 29.69 3.43 -26.13
C ILE A 342 28.81 3.00 -24.97
N LEU A 343 28.24 1.81 -25.02
CA LEU A 343 27.45 1.26 -23.91
C LEU A 343 28.24 1.21 -22.60
N LYS A 344 29.54 0.86 -22.62
CA LYS A 344 30.38 0.85 -21.41
C LYS A 344 30.55 2.26 -20.84
N ARG A 345 30.61 3.27 -21.69
CA ARG A 345 30.67 4.68 -21.27
C ARG A 345 29.31 5.17 -20.76
N ILE A 346 28.20 4.75 -21.37
CA ILE A 346 26.85 5.01 -20.86
C ILE A 346 26.66 4.39 -19.47
N VAL A 347 27.14 3.15 -19.24
CA VAL A 347 27.08 2.52 -17.91
C VAL A 347 27.89 3.31 -16.87
N ARG A 348 29.06 3.85 -17.23
CA ARG A 348 29.83 4.75 -16.34
C ARG A 348 29.07 6.03 -16.02
N TYR A 349 28.37 6.59 -17.02
CA TYR A 349 27.51 7.75 -16.82
C TYR A 349 26.36 7.41 -15.87
N CYS A 350 25.71 6.26 -16.06
CA CYS A 350 24.64 5.78 -15.18
C CYS A 350 25.10 5.63 -13.73
N LEU A 351 26.29 5.04 -13.51
CA LEU A 351 26.87 4.86 -12.18
C LEU A 351 27.17 6.20 -11.49
N LYS A 352 27.64 7.22 -12.24
CA LYS A 352 27.89 8.58 -11.68
C LYS A 352 26.62 9.32 -11.27
N ARG A 353 25.47 8.91 -11.80
CA ARG A 353 24.18 9.62 -11.69
C ARG A 353 23.13 8.84 -10.92
N ASP A 354 23.51 7.71 -10.31
CA ASP A 354 22.60 6.77 -9.65
C ASP A 354 21.46 6.26 -10.57
N LEU A 355 21.69 6.21 -11.87
CA LEU A 355 20.75 5.74 -12.89
C LEU A 355 20.92 4.24 -13.16
N ASN A 356 21.03 3.45 -12.10
CA ASN A 356 21.45 2.04 -12.16
C ASN A 356 20.51 1.13 -12.96
N LYS A 357 19.24 1.51 -13.08
CA LYS A 357 18.20 0.77 -13.82
C LYS A 357 18.53 0.53 -15.29
N PHE A 358 19.26 1.44 -15.92
CA PHE A 358 19.61 1.32 -17.34
C PHE A 358 20.86 0.45 -17.58
N ALA A 359 21.66 0.20 -16.55
CA ALA A 359 22.92 -0.54 -16.69
C ALA A 359 22.70 -2.01 -17.09
N ALA A 360 21.65 -2.66 -16.58
CA ALA A 360 21.32 -4.04 -16.92
C ALA A 360 21.05 -4.20 -18.42
N GLN A 361 20.26 -3.30 -19.02
CA GLN A 361 19.98 -3.31 -20.45
C GLN A 361 21.26 -3.07 -21.27
N CYS A 362 22.13 -2.15 -20.83
CA CYS A 362 23.41 -1.93 -21.47
C CYS A 362 24.29 -3.19 -21.46
N PHE A 363 24.33 -3.93 -20.34
CA PHE A 363 25.06 -5.20 -20.27
C PHE A 363 24.43 -6.33 -21.09
N ALA A 364 23.09 -6.34 -21.22
CA ALA A 364 22.38 -7.24 -22.12
C ALA A 364 22.75 -6.99 -23.58
N ASN A 365 22.77 -5.73 -24.01
CA ASN A 365 23.19 -5.35 -25.36
C ASN A 365 24.68 -5.67 -25.63
N MET A 366 25.52 -5.70 -24.58
CA MET A 366 26.92 -6.16 -24.68
C MET A 366 27.08 -7.69 -24.70
N GLY A 367 26.01 -8.47 -24.46
CA GLY A 367 26.08 -9.93 -24.33
C GLY A 367 26.71 -10.43 -23.03
N ARG A 368 26.75 -9.62 -21.97
CA ARG A 368 27.36 -9.99 -20.67
C ARG A 368 26.32 -10.54 -19.69
N ALA A 369 25.89 -11.79 -19.90
CA ALA A 369 24.88 -12.44 -19.04
C ALA A 369 25.29 -12.50 -17.56
N TYR A 370 26.57 -12.75 -17.25
CA TYR A 370 27.08 -12.76 -15.88
C TYR A 370 26.90 -11.42 -15.15
N ALA A 371 27.07 -10.30 -15.86
CA ALA A 371 26.89 -8.98 -15.28
C ALA A 371 25.43 -8.74 -14.90
N ILE A 372 24.48 -9.27 -15.67
CA ILE A 372 23.05 -9.18 -15.38
C ILE A 372 22.73 -10.00 -14.13
N SER A 373 23.20 -11.26 -14.06
CA SER A 373 23.02 -12.10 -12.87
C SER A 373 23.58 -11.41 -11.62
N ALA A 374 24.80 -10.87 -11.69
CA ALA A 374 25.39 -10.17 -10.57
C ALA A 374 24.57 -8.95 -10.12
N ILE A 375 23.93 -8.24 -11.05
CA ILE A 375 23.05 -7.10 -10.75
C ILE A 375 21.73 -7.57 -10.12
N THR A 376 21.14 -8.67 -10.63
CA THR A 376 19.89 -9.21 -10.08
C THR A 376 20.10 -9.78 -8.69
N ASP A 377 21.20 -10.49 -8.47
CA ASP A 377 21.55 -11.10 -7.18
C ASP A 377 21.85 -10.01 -6.13
N ALA A 378 22.49 -8.91 -6.54
CA ALA A 378 22.71 -7.74 -5.69
C ALA A 378 21.42 -6.97 -5.36
N GLY A 379 20.37 -7.14 -6.17
CA GLY A 379 19.07 -6.49 -5.99
C GLY A 379 18.05 -7.32 -5.19
N HIS A 380 18.33 -8.59 -4.90
CA HIS A 380 17.47 -9.48 -4.13
C HIS A 380 17.60 -9.18 -2.63
N ASP A 381 16.45 -8.99 -1.97
CA ASP A 381 16.25 -8.73 -0.54
C ASP A 381 16.88 -7.43 0.02
N MET A 382 15.99 -6.59 0.61
CA MET A 382 16.23 -5.41 1.48
C MET A 382 15.63 -4.08 0.99
N SER A 383 15.71 -3.05 1.85
CA SER A 383 15.18 -1.70 1.64
C SER A 383 15.70 -1.02 0.37
N ASN A 384 14.87 -0.20 -0.27
CA ASN A 384 15.14 0.44 -1.57
C ASN A 384 16.48 1.21 -1.68
N ILE A 385 17.07 1.66 -0.56
CA ILE A 385 18.32 2.44 -0.57
C ILE A 385 19.55 1.52 -0.59
N GLN A 386 19.54 0.44 0.19
CA GLN A 386 20.65 -0.51 0.24
C GLN A 386 20.77 -1.28 -1.09
N ASN A 387 19.64 -1.63 -1.69
CA ASN A 387 19.63 -2.33 -2.98
C ASN A 387 20.22 -1.46 -4.10
N LYS A 388 19.94 -0.15 -4.10
CA LYS A 388 20.50 0.76 -5.12
C LYS A 388 22.02 0.80 -5.09
N ARG A 389 22.62 0.85 -3.89
CA ARG A 389 24.07 0.90 -3.72
C ARG A 389 24.73 -0.47 -3.95
N ALA A 390 24.09 -1.57 -3.56
CA ALA A 390 24.58 -2.91 -3.86
C ALA A 390 24.62 -3.16 -5.38
N ILE A 391 23.58 -2.71 -6.10
CA ILE A 391 23.55 -2.72 -7.57
C ILE A 391 24.67 -1.83 -8.14
N ALA A 392 24.90 -0.63 -7.56
CA ALA A 392 25.99 0.24 -7.99
C ALA A 392 27.36 -0.44 -7.84
N ALA A 393 27.59 -1.15 -6.73
CA ALA A 393 28.79 -1.91 -6.47
C ALA A 393 28.97 -3.06 -7.48
N ALA A 394 27.90 -3.82 -7.77
CA ALA A 394 27.92 -4.86 -8.79
C ALA A 394 28.26 -4.30 -10.18
N ILE A 395 27.67 -3.17 -10.57
CA ILE A 395 27.99 -2.47 -11.83
C ILE A 395 29.46 -2.02 -11.83
N ALA A 396 29.95 -1.43 -10.73
CA ALA A 396 31.34 -0.98 -10.61
C ALA A 396 32.32 -2.14 -10.77
N LEU A 397 32.02 -3.31 -10.19
CA LEU A 397 32.81 -4.51 -10.34
C LEU A 397 32.90 -4.97 -11.80
N GLN A 398 31.78 -4.97 -12.53
CA GLN A 398 31.75 -5.33 -13.95
C GLN A 398 32.50 -4.32 -14.85
N LEU A 399 32.66 -3.08 -14.37
CA LEU A 399 33.48 -2.05 -15.00
C LEU A 399 34.98 -2.16 -14.65
N GLY A 400 35.36 -3.04 -13.73
CA GLY A 400 36.73 -3.23 -13.23
C GLY A 400 37.14 -2.27 -12.11
N ARG A 401 36.18 -1.59 -11.47
CA ARG A 401 36.42 -0.62 -10.39
C ARG A 401 36.25 -1.27 -9.02
N VAL A 402 37.20 -2.12 -8.64
CA VAL A 402 37.12 -2.94 -7.41
C VAL A 402 37.08 -2.08 -6.13
N ALA A 403 37.89 -1.02 -6.07
CA ALA A 403 37.95 -0.14 -4.89
C ALA A 403 36.63 0.59 -4.60
N ASP A 404 35.94 1.03 -5.67
CA ASP A 404 34.64 1.67 -5.52
C ASP A 404 33.58 0.63 -5.09
N ALA A 405 33.62 -0.58 -5.66
CA ALA A 405 32.72 -1.66 -5.27
C ALA A 405 32.91 -2.10 -3.81
N GLU A 406 34.15 -2.18 -3.32
CA GLU A 406 34.48 -2.48 -1.91
C GLU A 406 33.87 -1.44 -0.96
N LYS A 407 34.05 -0.15 -1.28
CA LYS A 407 33.48 0.95 -0.49
C LYS A 407 31.96 0.88 -0.45
N GLU A 408 31.33 0.71 -1.62
CA GLU A 408 29.88 0.62 -1.72
C GLU A 408 29.34 -0.60 -0.96
N TYR A 409 29.94 -1.79 -1.08
CA TYR A 409 29.50 -2.97 -0.34
C TYR A 409 29.65 -2.83 1.18
N MET A 410 30.74 -2.19 1.64
CA MET A 410 30.94 -1.87 3.06
C MET A 410 29.85 -0.92 3.58
N GLU A 411 29.53 0.13 2.83
CA GLU A 411 28.45 1.07 3.19
C GLU A 411 27.06 0.41 3.14
N CYS A 412 26.84 -0.53 2.20
CA CYS A 412 25.61 -1.30 2.08
C CYS A 412 25.40 -2.33 3.19
N LYS A 413 26.48 -2.69 3.91
CA LYS A 413 26.49 -3.82 4.87
C LYS A 413 26.13 -5.17 4.22
N ARG A 414 26.34 -5.32 2.91
CA ARG A 414 26.22 -6.61 2.20
C ARG A 414 27.55 -7.33 2.25
N PHE A 415 27.85 -7.86 3.44
CA PHE A 415 29.12 -8.54 3.72
C PHE A 415 29.24 -9.87 2.99
N ASP A 416 28.13 -10.53 2.66
CA ASP A 416 28.05 -11.72 1.81
C ASP A 416 28.72 -11.50 0.44
N LEU A 417 28.31 -10.43 -0.26
CA LEU A 417 28.86 -10.07 -1.57
C LEU A 417 30.29 -9.56 -1.47
N LEU A 418 30.62 -8.87 -0.38
CA LEU A 418 31.99 -8.40 -0.11
C LEU A 418 32.96 -9.56 0.16
N ILE A 419 32.54 -10.56 0.93
CA ILE A 419 33.31 -11.77 1.20
C ILE A 419 33.57 -12.50 -0.12
N ASN A 420 32.54 -12.67 -0.95
CA ASN A 420 32.69 -13.28 -2.27
C ASN A 420 33.68 -12.47 -3.14
N LEU A 421 33.59 -11.13 -3.13
CA LEU A 421 34.56 -10.27 -3.81
C LEU A 421 35.99 -10.55 -3.34
N TYR A 422 36.25 -10.56 -2.03
CA TYR A 422 37.58 -10.85 -1.51
C TYR A 422 38.08 -12.26 -1.85
N GLN A 423 37.20 -13.27 -1.84
CA GLN A 423 37.54 -14.62 -2.29
C GLN A 423 37.96 -14.64 -3.76
N THR A 424 37.21 -13.97 -4.65
CA THR A 424 37.55 -13.87 -6.07
C THR A 424 38.86 -13.11 -6.33
N CYS A 425 39.20 -12.15 -5.45
CA CYS A 425 40.47 -11.43 -5.50
C CYS A 425 41.64 -12.19 -4.83
N GLY A 426 41.40 -13.36 -4.22
CA GLY A 426 42.40 -14.12 -3.48
C GLY A 426 42.80 -13.50 -2.12
N LEU A 427 42.04 -12.53 -1.62
CA LEU A 427 42.29 -11.82 -0.36
C LEU A 427 41.61 -12.55 0.82
N TRP A 428 42.02 -13.79 1.06
CA TRP A 428 41.37 -14.70 2.02
C TRP A 428 41.39 -14.21 3.47
N GLU A 429 42.49 -13.60 3.92
CA GLU A 429 42.60 -13.05 5.28
C GLU A 429 41.56 -11.96 5.54
N LYS A 430 41.40 -11.02 4.60
CA LYS A 430 40.37 -9.97 4.68
C LYS A 430 38.96 -10.56 4.65
N ALA A 431 38.73 -11.61 3.85
CA ALA A 431 37.45 -12.31 3.82
C ALA A 431 37.11 -12.93 5.19
N ILE A 432 38.09 -13.56 5.86
CA ILE A 432 37.93 -14.13 7.20
C ILE A 432 37.72 -13.03 8.25
N GLU A 433 38.45 -11.91 8.17
CA GLU A 433 38.25 -10.78 9.08
C GLU A 433 36.84 -10.20 8.96
N VAL A 434 36.32 -10.02 7.75
CA VAL A 434 34.96 -9.51 7.53
C VAL A 434 33.91 -10.52 7.99
N ALA A 435 34.09 -11.80 7.66
CA ALA A 435 33.18 -12.87 8.10
C ALA A 435 33.17 -12.99 9.64
N SER A 436 34.33 -12.96 10.29
CA SER A 436 34.42 -13.07 11.76
C SER A 436 33.86 -11.85 12.49
N LYS A 437 33.89 -10.64 11.90
CA LYS A 437 33.35 -9.43 12.52
C LYS A 437 31.86 -9.23 12.26
N TYR A 438 31.39 -9.56 11.07
CA TYR A 438 30.05 -9.15 10.61
C TYR A 438 29.16 -10.29 10.10
N ASP A 439 29.71 -11.44 9.69
CA ASP A 439 28.95 -12.55 9.08
C ASP A 439 29.45 -13.93 9.55
N HIS A 440 29.12 -14.25 10.80
CA HIS A 440 29.47 -15.53 11.42
C HIS A 440 28.86 -16.74 10.71
N VAL A 441 27.75 -16.56 9.98
CA VAL A 441 27.07 -17.65 9.28
C VAL A 441 27.93 -18.15 8.13
N ASN A 442 28.53 -17.23 7.37
CA ASN A 442 29.39 -17.60 6.24
C ASN A 442 30.83 -17.93 6.63
N LEU A 443 31.26 -17.68 7.87
CA LEU A 443 32.65 -17.92 8.31
C LEU A 443 33.13 -19.36 8.02
N ASN A 444 32.30 -20.37 8.30
CA ASN A 444 32.65 -21.77 8.04
C ASN A 444 32.81 -22.05 6.53
N ASN A 445 31.96 -21.43 5.71
CA ASN A 445 32.03 -21.55 4.25
C ASN A 445 33.30 -20.89 3.70
N VAL A 446 33.70 -19.73 4.24
CA VAL A 446 34.95 -19.05 3.88
C VAL A 446 36.16 -19.92 4.23
N HIS A 447 36.20 -20.51 5.43
CA HIS A 447 37.28 -21.42 5.82
C HIS A 447 37.34 -22.67 4.95
N HIS A 448 36.19 -23.25 4.57
CA HIS A 448 36.16 -24.40 3.68
C HIS A 448 36.66 -24.05 2.25
N ALA A 449 36.23 -22.90 1.72
CA ALA A 449 36.69 -22.43 0.41
C ALA A 449 38.20 -22.11 0.43
N PHE A 450 38.71 -21.52 1.51
CA PHE A 450 40.13 -21.25 1.67
C PHE A 450 40.95 -22.55 1.80
N ALA A 451 40.45 -23.54 2.56
CA ALA A 451 41.08 -24.85 2.67
C ALA A 451 41.19 -25.55 1.30
N LYS A 452 40.13 -25.48 0.47
CA LYS A 452 40.16 -25.99 -0.92
C LYS A 452 41.18 -25.26 -1.80
N HIS A 453 41.31 -23.95 -1.64
CA HIS A 453 42.31 -23.17 -2.35
C HIS A 453 43.74 -23.56 -1.93
N LEU A 454 43.97 -23.77 -0.62
CA LEU A 454 45.26 -24.24 -0.08
C LEU A 454 45.58 -25.68 -0.51
N GLU A 455 44.57 -26.56 -0.57
CA GLU A 455 44.70 -27.90 -1.13
C GLU A 455 45.14 -27.85 -2.59
N ALA A 456 44.56 -26.96 -3.40
CA ALA A 456 44.97 -26.77 -4.79
C ALA A 456 46.41 -26.23 -4.94
N ILE A 457 46.88 -25.46 -3.95
CA ILE A 457 48.28 -24.99 -3.88
C ILE A 457 49.23 -26.09 -3.39
N GLY A 458 48.71 -27.09 -2.68
CA GLY A 458 49.49 -28.19 -2.09
C GLY A 458 49.95 -27.96 -0.65
N ASP A 459 49.45 -26.93 0.03
CA ASP A 459 49.75 -26.68 1.45
C ASP A 459 48.80 -27.46 2.36
N VAL A 460 49.18 -28.70 2.65
CA VAL A 460 48.36 -29.68 3.35
C VAL A 460 48.14 -29.31 4.83
N GLN A 461 49.16 -28.75 5.51
CA GLN A 461 49.08 -28.52 6.95
C GLN A 461 48.13 -27.36 7.28
N THR A 462 48.20 -26.26 6.52
CA THR A 462 47.28 -25.13 6.69
C THR A 462 45.88 -25.47 6.18
N ALA A 463 45.76 -26.30 5.14
CA ALA A 463 44.47 -26.81 4.69
C ALA A 463 43.76 -27.62 5.79
N ILE A 464 44.47 -28.49 6.53
CA ILE A 464 43.89 -29.22 7.69
C ILE A 464 43.36 -28.23 8.72
N TYR A 465 44.13 -27.21 9.10
CA TYR A 465 43.69 -26.20 10.06
C TYR A 465 42.38 -25.50 9.64
N HIS A 466 42.25 -25.14 8.36
CA HIS A 466 41.03 -24.51 7.84
C HIS A 466 39.87 -25.48 7.62
N TYR A 467 40.14 -26.76 7.31
CA TYR A 467 39.11 -27.80 7.30
C TYR A 467 38.58 -28.12 8.70
N GLU A 468 39.43 -28.03 9.73
CA GLU A 468 39.02 -28.11 11.14
C GLU A 468 38.17 -26.90 11.52
N SER A 469 38.63 -25.70 11.18
CA SER A 469 37.91 -24.44 11.45
C SER A 469 36.54 -24.40 10.77
N SER A 470 36.36 -25.09 9.64
CA SER A 470 35.07 -25.22 8.93
C SER A 470 34.22 -26.42 9.34
N ASN A 471 34.67 -27.25 10.29
CA ASN A 471 34.04 -28.52 10.70
C ASN A 471 33.85 -29.56 9.57
N THR A 472 34.56 -29.42 8.45
CA THR A 472 34.51 -30.38 7.32
C THR A 472 35.64 -31.42 7.36
N HIS A 473 36.52 -31.33 8.36
CA HIS A 473 37.66 -32.23 8.56
C HIS A 473 37.30 -33.72 8.59
N ARG A 474 36.09 -34.10 9.02
CA ARG A 474 35.64 -35.51 9.09
C ARG A 474 35.64 -36.23 7.74
N TYR A 475 35.43 -35.49 6.65
CA TYR A 475 35.36 -36.04 5.30
C TYR A 475 36.51 -35.54 4.43
N GLU A 476 36.79 -34.24 4.46
CA GLU A 476 37.74 -33.61 3.53
C GLU A 476 39.20 -33.94 3.87
N VAL A 477 39.57 -34.01 5.15
CA VAL A 477 40.95 -34.33 5.55
C VAL A 477 41.32 -35.77 5.21
N PRO A 478 40.51 -36.80 5.53
CA PRO A 478 40.76 -38.15 5.05
C PRO A 478 40.80 -38.28 3.53
N ARG A 479 39.89 -37.60 2.80
CA ARG A 479 39.89 -37.57 1.33
C ARG A 479 41.20 -37.00 0.79
N MET A 480 41.61 -35.83 1.29
CA MET A 480 42.82 -35.13 0.85
C MET A 480 44.07 -35.97 1.13
N LEU A 481 44.28 -36.43 2.36
CA LEU A 481 45.46 -37.21 2.75
C LEU A 481 45.53 -38.56 2.00
N HIS A 482 44.38 -39.21 1.77
CA HIS A 482 44.32 -40.42 0.96
C HIS A 482 44.68 -40.14 -0.51
N SER A 483 44.19 -39.04 -1.10
CA SER A 483 44.49 -38.68 -2.49
C SER A 483 45.97 -38.36 -2.72
N ILE A 484 46.65 -37.83 -1.70
CA ILE A 484 48.09 -37.54 -1.71
C ILE A 484 48.92 -38.80 -1.46
N GLY A 485 48.30 -39.90 -0.99
CA GLY A 485 48.96 -41.17 -0.69
C GLY A 485 49.63 -41.23 0.69
N ASN A 486 49.39 -40.24 1.55
CA ASN A 486 50.04 -40.13 2.86
C ASN A 486 49.20 -40.79 3.96
N VAL A 487 49.19 -42.13 3.97
CA VAL A 487 48.36 -42.96 4.86
C VAL A 487 48.84 -42.91 6.32
N ASP A 488 50.14 -42.71 6.54
CA ASP A 488 50.73 -42.68 7.88
C ASP A 488 50.30 -41.43 8.66
N ASP A 489 50.30 -40.27 8.01
CA ASP A 489 49.85 -39.03 8.64
C ASP A 489 48.33 -39.02 8.84
N LEU A 490 47.57 -39.71 7.98
CA LEU A 490 46.15 -39.94 8.18
C LEU A 490 45.86 -40.80 9.41
N LYS A 491 46.64 -41.86 9.64
CA LYS A 491 46.49 -42.70 10.83
C LYS A 491 46.78 -41.91 12.10
N LYS A 492 47.88 -41.14 12.14
CA LYS A 492 48.19 -40.25 13.26
C LYS A 492 47.06 -39.26 13.51
N TYR A 493 46.55 -38.64 12.45
CA TYR A 493 45.44 -37.68 12.55
C TYR A 493 44.18 -38.28 13.21
N VAL A 494 43.81 -39.50 12.83
CA VAL A 494 42.65 -40.22 13.41
C VAL A 494 42.91 -40.56 14.88
N GLU A 495 44.11 -41.02 15.22
CA GLU A 495 44.49 -41.39 16.59
C GLU A 495 44.60 -40.17 17.53
N ASP A 496 45.09 -39.04 17.03
CA ASP A 496 45.28 -37.80 17.78
C ASP A 496 43.95 -37.12 18.13
N LYS A 497 43.00 -37.08 17.18
CA LYS A 497 41.72 -36.37 17.37
C LYS A 497 40.64 -37.18 18.09
N ARG A 498 40.71 -38.52 18.04
CA ARG A 498 39.74 -39.44 18.68
C ARG A 498 38.26 -39.12 18.38
N ASP A 499 37.95 -38.63 17.17
CA ASP A 499 36.55 -38.39 16.75
C ASP A 499 35.92 -39.72 16.27
N PRO A 500 34.73 -40.12 16.79
CA PRO A 500 34.02 -41.30 16.33
C PRO A 500 33.82 -41.39 14.80
N ALA A 501 33.56 -40.26 14.13
CA ALA A 501 33.34 -40.23 12.68
C ALA A 501 34.61 -40.56 11.89
N LEU A 502 35.77 -40.09 12.37
CA LEU A 502 37.08 -40.40 11.78
C LEU A 502 37.45 -41.86 12.01
N HIS A 503 37.17 -42.40 13.20
CA HIS A 503 37.35 -43.82 13.48
C HIS A 503 36.44 -44.70 12.61
N ARG A 504 35.19 -44.28 12.33
CA ARG A 504 34.31 -44.96 11.37
C ARG A 504 34.91 -44.98 9.97
N TRP A 505 35.41 -43.83 9.50
CA TRP A 505 36.05 -43.75 8.18
C TRP A 505 37.26 -44.69 8.10
N TRP A 506 38.11 -44.70 9.13
CA TRP A 506 39.29 -45.56 9.20
C TRP A 506 38.94 -47.05 9.34
N ALA A 507 37.86 -47.39 10.05
CA ALA A 507 37.35 -48.75 10.15
C ALA A 507 36.82 -49.27 8.79
N ASN A 508 36.05 -48.46 8.06
CA ASN A 508 35.62 -48.77 6.69
C ASN A 508 36.83 -48.97 5.75
N TYR A 509 37.83 -48.10 5.86
CA TYR A 509 39.08 -48.22 5.10
C TYR A 509 39.80 -49.54 5.43
N SER A 510 39.91 -49.87 6.72
CA SER A 510 40.54 -51.11 7.19
C SER A 510 39.78 -52.37 6.75
N GLU A 511 38.45 -52.32 6.75
CA GLU A 511 37.58 -53.39 6.23
C GLU A 511 37.81 -53.58 4.72
N SER A 512 37.91 -52.51 3.94
CA SER A 512 38.21 -52.58 2.51
C SER A 512 39.59 -53.21 2.19
N LYS A 513 40.55 -53.10 3.12
CA LYS A 513 41.88 -53.71 3.03
C LYS A 513 41.93 -55.14 3.59
N GLY A 514 40.82 -55.65 4.12
CA GLY A 514 40.73 -56.99 4.72
C GLY A 514 41.28 -57.09 6.15
N MET A 515 41.66 -55.98 6.79
CA MET A 515 42.14 -55.96 8.18
C MET A 515 40.97 -55.93 9.16
N LEU A 516 40.22 -57.04 9.24
CA LEU A 516 38.94 -57.10 9.98
C LEU A 516 39.09 -56.89 11.49
N GLN A 517 40.19 -57.36 12.10
CA GLN A 517 40.41 -57.18 13.54
C GLN A 517 40.65 -55.70 13.90
N ASN A 518 41.50 -55.01 13.12
CA ASN A 518 41.72 -53.57 13.28
C ASN A 518 40.42 -52.78 13.01
N ALA A 519 39.61 -53.22 12.04
CA ALA A 519 38.32 -52.60 11.77
C ALA A 519 37.36 -52.74 12.97
N ILE A 520 37.31 -53.91 13.63
CA ILE A 520 36.50 -54.11 14.85
C ILE A 520 36.93 -53.15 15.97
N ASP A 521 38.24 -53.03 16.21
CA ASP A 521 38.74 -52.16 17.28
C ASP A 521 38.39 -50.68 17.01
N HIS A 522 38.52 -50.22 15.77
CA HIS A 522 38.13 -48.87 15.39
C HIS A 522 36.61 -48.66 15.32
N TYR A 523 35.80 -49.67 14.96
CA TYR A 523 34.34 -49.58 15.06
C TYR A 523 33.87 -49.52 16.52
N LYS A 524 34.53 -50.22 17.44
CA LYS A 524 34.28 -50.11 18.89
C LYS A 524 34.61 -48.70 19.39
N LEU A 525 35.74 -48.13 18.97
CA LEU A 525 36.11 -46.75 19.29
C LEU A 525 35.12 -45.73 18.67
N ALA A 526 34.54 -46.03 17.52
CA ALA A 526 33.49 -45.23 16.89
C ALA A 526 32.10 -45.40 17.52
N GLY A 527 31.91 -46.41 18.39
CA GLY A 527 30.61 -46.74 18.97
C GLY A 527 29.63 -47.42 18.00
N GLU A 528 30.09 -47.95 16.87
CA GLU A 528 29.25 -48.57 15.85
C GLU A 528 29.04 -50.06 16.10
N VAL A 529 28.09 -50.39 16.97
CA VAL A 529 27.84 -51.77 17.38
C VAL A 529 27.26 -52.61 16.24
N ALA A 530 26.37 -52.06 15.41
CA ALA A 530 25.85 -52.74 14.22
C ALA A 530 26.96 -53.20 13.24
N SER A 531 27.96 -52.35 12.99
CA SER A 531 29.11 -52.68 12.13
C SER A 531 29.96 -53.79 12.75
N VAL A 532 30.19 -53.74 14.07
CA VAL A 532 30.91 -54.79 14.82
C VAL A 532 30.17 -56.13 14.75
N VAL A 533 28.87 -56.14 15.01
CA VAL A 533 28.03 -57.36 14.95
C VAL A 533 28.00 -57.92 13.53
N ARG A 534 27.91 -57.07 12.50
CA ARG A 534 27.99 -57.48 11.09
C ARG A 534 29.32 -58.19 10.78
N VAL A 535 30.45 -57.63 11.24
CA VAL A 535 31.78 -58.23 11.02
C VAL A 535 31.92 -59.54 11.81
N HIS A 536 31.44 -59.62 13.05
CA HIS A 536 31.43 -60.88 13.82
C HIS A 536 30.54 -61.96 13.20
N CYS A 537 29.35 -61.60 12.69
CA CYS A 537 28.51 -62.52 11.92
C CYS A 537 29.21 -62.99 10.64
N PHE A 538 29.97 -62.13 9.96
CA PHE A 538 30.76 -62.51 8.78
C PHE A 538 31.90 -63.48 9.13
N LEU A 539 32.52 -63.30 10.31
CA LEU A 539 33.54 -64.21 10.84
C LEU A 539 32.97 -65.54 11.37
N GLY A 540 31.64 -65.65 11.50
CA GLY A 540 30.96 -66.84 12.03
C GLY A 540 30.84 -66.87 13.57
N ASP A 541 31.29 -65.84 14.28
CA ASP A 541 31.28 -65.73 15.74
C ASP A 541 29.89 -65.28 16.26
N MET A 542 28.87 -66.12 16.11
CA MET A 542 27.48 -65.79 16.45
C MET A 542 27.24 -65.57 17.96
N GLU A 543 27.97 -66.30 18.81
CA GLU A 543 27.87 -66.15 20.28
C GLU A 543 28.37 -64.78 20.76
N ARG A 544 29.47 -64.29 20.17
CA ARG A 544 29.99 -62.95 20.49
C ARG A 544 29.05 -61.87 19.98
N ALA A 545 28.48 -62.05 18.80
CA ALA A 545 27.46 -61.16 18.26
C ALA A 545 26.21 -61.10 19.16
N GLU A 546 25.74 -62.23 19.70
CA GLU A 546 24.63 -62.29 20.66
C GLU A 546 24.95 -61.57 21.96
N ASN A 547 26.13 -61.79 22.55
CA ASN A 547 26.53 -61.13 23.79
C ASN A 547 26.59 -59.61 23.60
N ILE A 548 27.18 -59.15 22.49
CA ILE A 548 27.25 -57.73 22.16
C ILE A 548 25.84 -57.14 21.98
N VAL A 549 24.93 -57.84 21.30
CA VAL A 549 23.54 -57.38 21.13
C VAL A 549 22.78 -57.39 22.45
N ALA A 550 23.00 -58.38 23.32
CA ALA A 550 22.37 -58.46 24.63
C ALA A 550 22.84 -57.33 25.56
N GLU A 551 24.12 -56.96 25.51
CA GLU A 551 24.70 -55.86 26.28
C GLU A 551 24.26 -54.48 25.77
N THR A 552 24.20 -54.29 24.46
CA THR A 552 24.00 -52.97 23.84
C THR A 552 22.56 -52.67 23.45
N CYS A 553 21.74 -53.70 23.20
CA CYS A 553 20.35 -53.62 22.75
C CYS A 553 20.13 -52.68 21.54
N GLU A 554 21.13 -52.49 20.66
CA GLU A 554 20.99 -51.62 19.50
C GLU A 554 20.03 -52.24 18.47
N PRO A 555 18.96 -51.53 18.02
CA PRO A 555 17.97 -52.07 17.09
C PRO A 555 18.55 -52.56 15.76
N SER A 556 19.52 -51.82 15.19
CA SER A 556 20.15 -52.16 13.90
C SER A 556 20.98 -53.44 13.99
N ALA A 557 21.80 -53.55 15.03
CA ALA A 557 22.61 -54.74 15.30
C ALA A 557 21.73 -55.98 15.56
N THR A 558 20.67 -55.81 16.37
CA THR A 558 19.71 -56.88 16.71
C THR A 558 18.98 -57.37 15.46
N PHE A 559 18.59 -56.46 14.56
CA PHE A 559 17.95 -56.80 13.30
C PHE A 559 18.87 -57.60 12.37
N HIS A 560 20.12 -57.16 12.20
CA HIS A 560 21.09 -57.89 11.38
C HIS A 560 21.36 -59.29 11.92
N LEU A 561 21.46 -59.45 13.24
CA LEU A 561 21.59 -60.75 13.88
C LEU A 561 20.34 -61.63 13.64
N GLY A 562 19.14 -61.05 13.74
CA GLY A 562 17.88 -61.71 13.42
C GLY A 562 17.82 -62.25 11.99
N GLN A 563 18.30 -61.47 10.99
CA GLN A 563 18.38 -61.92 9.59
C GLN A 563 19.33 -63.10 9.40
N GLN A 564 20.44 -63.15 10.15
CA GLN A 564 21.36 -64.28 10.07
C GLN A 564 20.72 -65.54 10.69
N TYR A 565 19.99 -65.40 11.80
CA TYR A 565 19.24 -66.51 12.38
C TYR A 565 18.09 -67.01 11.50
N GLU A 566 17.44 -66.12 10.75
CA GLU A 566 16.47 -66.48 9.71
C GLU A 566 17.13 -67.35 8.63
N LYS A 567 18.32 -66.96 8.13
CA LYS A 567 19.08 -67.76 7.14
C LYS A 567 19.52 -69.12 7.69
N LEU A 568 19.82 -69.19 8.98
CA LEU A 568 20.17 -70.44 9.67
C LEU A 568 18.95 -71.32 10.01
N GLY A 569 17.73 -70.84 9.76
CA GLY A 569 16.49 -71.57 9.99
C GLY A 569 15.97 -71.53 11.44
N ASN A 570 16.56 -70.71 12.32
CA ASN A 570 16.10 -70.55 13.70
C ASN A 570 15.02 -69.46 13.81
N ILE A 571 13.81 -69.81 13.37
CA ILE A 571 12.68 -68.88 13.19
C ILE A 571 12.25 -68.24 14.53
N VAL A 572 12.21 -69.02 15.62
CA VAL A 572 11.75 -68.54 16.93
C VAL A 572 12.72 -67.48 17.48
N ARG A 573 14.03 -67.73 17.41
CA ARG A 573 15.02 -66.72 17.82
C ARG A 573 15.02 -65.51 16.89
N ALA A 574 14.84 -65.69 15.58
CA ALA A 574 14.74 -64.59 14.64
C ALA A 574 13.52 -63.69 14.94
N MET A 575 12.34 -64.27 15.23
CA MET A 575 11.15 -63.53 15.64
C MET A 575 11.39 -62.70 16.91
N GLN A 576 11.98 -63.32 17.94
CA GLN A 576 12.30 -62.62 19.20
C GLN A 576 13.29 -61.47 18.98
N LEU A 577 14.30 -61.66 18.14
CA LEU A 577 15.27 -60.62 17.79
C LEU A 577 14.62 -59.49 16.96
N PHE A 578 13.74 -59.80 16.02
CA PHE A 578 13.01 -58.78 15.26
C PHE A 578 12.03 -57.99 16.13
N ALA A 579 11.35 -58.64 17.07
CA ALA A 579 10.51 -57.98 18.07
C ALA A 579 11.35 -57.07 18.99
N LYS A 580 12.49 -57.57 19.50
CA LYS A 580 13.44 -56.77 20.30
C LYS A 580 14.03 -55.59 19.52
N ALA A 581 14.24 -55.75 18.21
CA ALA A 581 14.71 -54.69 17.33
C ALA A 581 13.62 -53.63 17.00
N GLY A 582 12.40 -53.77 17.51
CA GLY A 582 11.28 -52.89 17.19
C GLY A 582 10.77 -53.02 15.75
N ARG A 583 11.15 -54.11 15.04
CA ARG A 583 10.72 -54.42 13.67
C ARG A 583 9.62 -55.48 13.70
N SER A 584 8.51 -55.16 14.36
CA SER A 584 7.36 -56.05 14.53
C SER A 584 6.74 -56.48 13.20
N ASP A 585 6.92 -55.70 12.13
CA ASP A 585 6.50 -56.05 10.77
C ASP A 585 7.20 -57.29 10.22
N SER A 586 8.53 -57.37 10.39
CA SER A 586 9.32 -58.52 9.96
C SER A 586 8.99 -59.74 10.81
N ALA A 587 8.77 -59.55 12.11
CA ALA A 587 8.34 -60.60 13.02
C ALA A 587 6.94 -61.13 12.68
N ALA A 588 5.96 -60.25 12.42
CA ALA A 588 4.59 -60.60 12.05
C ALA A 588 4.55 -61.30 10.69
N ASN A 589 5.31 -60.84 9.70
CA ASN A 589 5.43 -61.54 8.40
C ASN A 589 6.03 -62.94 8.53
N LEU A 590 7.04 -63.09 9.39
CA LEU A 590 7.64 -64.39 9.66
C LEU A 590 6.66 -65.31 10.40
N ALA A 591 5.90 -64.78 11.35
CA ALA A 591 4.84 -65.50 12.06
C ALA A 591 3.71 -65.95 11.12
N MET A 592 3.25 -65.10 10.19
CA MET A 592 2.25 -65.46 9.18
C MET A 592 2.73 -66.58 8.26
N LYS A 593 3.99 -66.52 7.79
CA LYS A 593 4.58 -67.55 6.92
C LYS A 593 4.68 -68.93 7.57
N HIS A 594 4.90 -68.97 8.89
CA HIS A 594 5.08 -70.22 9.64
C HIS A 594 3.86 -70.61 10.49
N GLY A 595 2.75 -69.89 10.40
CA GLY A 595 1.49 -70.21 11.09
C GLY A 595 1.51 -70.02 12.60
N ILE A 596 2.32 -69.08 13.13
CA ILE A 596 2.47 -68.83 14.57
C ILE A 596 1.44 -67.78 15.01
N ASP A 597 0.23 -68.20 15.35
CA ASP A 597 -0.89 -67.28 15.60
C ASP A 597 -0.85 -66.60 16.99
N LYS A 598 -0.32 -67.29 18.01
CA LYS A 598 -0.38 -66.84 19.42
C LYS A 598 0.27 -65.48 19.66
N GLU A 599 1.36 -65.18 18.95
CA GLU A 599 2.12 -63.94 19.08
C GLU A 599 1.81 -62.94 17.96
N LEU A 600 1.14 -63.39 16.89
CA LEU A 600 0.88 -62.60 15.69
C LEU A 600 0.01 -61.37 15.97
N LEU A 601 -1.08 -61.51 16.73
CA LEU A 601 -1.96 -60.38 17.04
C LEU A 601 -1.21 -59.26 17.78
N SER A 602 -0.40 -59.62 18.79
CA SER A 602 0.41 -58.65 19.52
C SER A 602 1.47 -57.97 18.65
N LEU A 603 2.11 -58.72 17.75
CA LEU A 603 3.13 -58.20 16.85
C LEU A 603 2.51 -57.31 15.76
N ALA A 604 1.33 -57.68 15.24
CA ALA A 604 0.60 -56.92 14.23
C ALA A 604 0.11 -55.58 14.79
N LEU A 605 -0.39 -55.55 16.03
CA LEU A 605 -0.81 -54.30 16.70
C LEU A 605 0.36 -53.33 16.97
N GLN A 606 1.58 -53.85 17.12
CA GLN A 606 2.80 -53.05 17.26
C GLN A 606 3.41 -52.67 15.90
N GLY A 607 2.91 -53.23 14.79
CA GLY A 607 3.41 -53.05 13.44
C GLY A 607 2.88 -51.80 12.75
N THR A 608 3.22 -51.67 11.47
CA THR A 608 2.68 -50.63 10.59
C THR A 608 1.26 -50.95 10.13
N LYS A 609 0.51 -49.94 9.68
CA LYS A 609 -0.86 -50.13 9.14
C LYS A 609 -0.93 -51.19 8.05
N LYS A 610 0.12 -51.32 7.22
CA LYS A 610 0.19 -52.33 6.16
C LYS A 610 0.24 -53.76 6.72
N THR A 611 0.99 -53.99 7.80
CA THR A 611 1.08 -55.31 8.42
C THR A 611 -0.15 -55.65 9.24
N MET A 612 -0.82 -54.65 9.82
CA MET A 612 -2.16 -54.83 10.40
C MET A 612 -3.15 -55.34 9.36
N LEU A 613 -3.19 -54.74 8.16
CA LEU A 613 -4.09 -55.15 7.08
C LEU A 613 -3.77 -56.53 6.51
N SER A 614 -2.49 -56.88 6.35
CA SER A 614 -2.12 -58.23 5.91
C SER A 614 -2.44 -59.29 6.97
N SER A 615 -2.25 -58.95 8.25
CA SER A 615 -2.60 -59.82 9.37
C SER A 615 -4.13 -59.96 9.50
N ALA A 616 -4.89 -58.88 9.25
CA ALA A 616 -6.35 -58.90 9.25
C ALA A 616 -6.90 -59.85 8.18
N LYS A 617 -6.36 -59.82 6.95
CA LYS A 617 -6.70 -60.78 5.89
C LYS A 617 -6.40 -62.22 6.28
N TYR A 618 -5.25 -62.44 6.92
CA TYR A 618 -4.87 -63.78 7.40
C TYR A 618 -5.84 -64.30 8.48
N PHE A 619 -6.29 -63.43 9.40
CA PHE A 619 -7.32 -63.80 10.39
C PHE A 619 -8.71 -63.96 9.77
N GLU A 620 -9.05 -63.19 8.75
CA GLU A 620 -10.29 -63.33 7.96
C GLU A 620 -10.35 -64.71 7.25
N GLU A 621 -9.27 -65.12 6.58
CA GLU A 621 -9.14 -66.44 5.95
C GLU A 621 -9.25 -67.60 6.95
N LYS A 622 -8.83 -67.37 8.20
CA LYS A 622 -8.93 -68.35 9.30
C LYS A 622 -10.29 -68.34 10.03
N GLY A 623 -11.15 -67.36 9.79
CA GLY A 623 -12.44 -67.21 10.47
C GLY A 623 -12.38 -66.55 11.85
N CYS A 624 -11.26 -65.92 12.21
CA CYS A 624 -11.09 -65.11 13.43
C CYS A 624 -11.57 -63.68 13.18
N CYS A 625 -12.90 -63.49 13.11
CA CYS A 625 -13.52 -62.26 12.64
C CYS A 625 -13.35 -61.08 13.60
N GLU A 626 -13.31 -61.29 14.91
CA GLU A 626 -13.16 -60.21 15.90
C GLU A 626 -11.76 -59.60 15.84
N GLU A 627 -10.72 -60.44 15.77
CA GLU A 627 -9.33 -60.00 15.58
C GLU A 627 -9.11 -59.33 14.23
N ALA A 628 -9.76 -59.84 13.17
CA ALA A 628 -9.72 -59.25 11.85
C ALA A 628 -10.34 -57.84 11.83
N VAL A 629 -11.54 -57.66 12.41
CA VAL A 629 -12.21 -56.35 12.49
C VAL A 629 -11.37 -55.35 13.27
N LEU A 630 -10.79 -55.74 14.40
CA LEU A 630 -9.91 -54.89 15.20
C LEU A 630 -8.68 -54.43 14.40
N LEU A 631 -8.08 -55.33 13.62
CA LEU A 631 -6.93 -55.03 12.79
C LEU A 631 -7.29 -54.20 11.55
N TYR A 632 -8.48 -54.40 10.96
CA TYR A 632 -8.97 -53.55 9.86
C TYR A 632 -9.27 -52.11 10.34
N GLN A 633 -9.90 -51.96 11.50
CA GLN A 633 -10.18 -50.66 12.13
C GLN A 633 -8.87 -49.91 12.42
N LYS A 634 -7.91 -50.56 13.09
CA LYS A 634 -6.62 -49.94 13.42
C LYS A 634 -5.71 -49.76 12.19
N GLY A 635 -5.85 -50.63 11.19
CA GLY A 635 -5.17 -50.55 9.91
C GLY A 635 -5.69 -49.42 9.01
N GLY A 636 -6.90 -48.90 9.27
CA GLY A 636 -7.53 -47.80 8.54
C GLY A 636 -8.38 -48.23 7.34
N ASP A 637 -8.71 -49.51 7.19
CA ASP A 637 -9.62 -50.01 6.14
C ASP A 637 -11.01 -50.20 6.77
N ILE A 638 -11.73 -49.08 6.92
CA ILE A 638 -13.04 -49.02 7.56
C ILE A 638 -14.10 -49.72 6.69
N GLU A 639 -13.98 -49.64 5.36
CA GLU A 639 -14.91 -50.29 4.44
C GLU A 639 -14.97 -51.79 4.68
N LYS A 640 -13.82 -52.45 4.72
CA LYS A 640 -13.78 -53.89 5.01
C LYS A 640 -14.14 -54.22 6.44
N ALA A 641 -13.78 -53.36 7.41
CA ALA A 641 -14.22 -53.55 8.78
C ALA A 641 -15.76 -53.58 8.87
N VAL A 642 -16.43 -52.63 8.20
CA VAL A 642 -17.90 -52.57 8.13
C VAL A 642 -18.47 -53.76 7.35
N ASP A 643 -17.87 -54.15 6.22
CA ASP A 643 -18.34 -55.30 5.44
C ASP A 643 -18.24 -56.61 6.23
N VAL A 644 -17.13 -56.83 6.94
CA VAL A 644 -16.96 -57.99 7.84
C VAL A 644 -17.97 -57.92 8.99
N CYS A 645 -18.18 -56.75 9.60
CA CYS A 645 -19.20 -56.58 10.64
C CYS A 645 -20.62 -56.85 10.15
N VAL A 646 -20.97 -56.43 8.93
CA VAL A 646 -22.29 -56.64 8.32
C VAL A 646 -22.47 -58.11 7.93
N HIS A 647 -21.44 -58.74 7.37
CA HIS A 647 -21.49 -60.14 6.95
C HIS A 647 -21.63 -61.09 8.14
N PHE A 648 -20.88 -60.85 9.22
CA PHE A 648 -20.85 -61.70 10.41
C PHE A 648 -21.77 -61.21 11.54
N GLN A 649 -22.58 -60.17 11.31
CA GLN A 649 -23.52 -59.60 12.29
C GLN A 649 -22.86 -59.20 13.63
N LEU A 650 -21.68 -58.58 13.57
CA LEU A 650 -20.95 -58.12 14.76
C LEU A 650 -21.41 -56.70 15.17
N TYR A 651 -22.50 -56.63 15.94
CA TYR A 651 -23.16 -55.38 16.32
C TYR A 651 -22.33 -54.48 17.24
N ASP A 652 -21.64 -55.06 18.23
CA ASP A 652 -20.85 -54.29 19.20
C ASP A 652 -19.61 -53.67 18.55
N ALA A 653 -18.97 -54.41 17.63
CA ALA A 653 -17.85 -53.92 16.85
C ALA A 653 -18.28 -52.80 15.88
N LEU A 654 -19.43 -52.93 15.22
CA LEU A 654 -19.96 -51.89 14.34
C LEU A 654 -20.33 -50.61 15.10
N ARG A 655 -20.83 -50.73 16.34
CA ARG A 655 -21.11 -49.58 17.20
C ARG A 655 -19.83 -48.82 17.55
N ALA A 656 -18.76 -49.54 17.91
CA ALA A 656 -17.46 -48.92 18.17
C ALA A 656 -16.91 -48.23 16.92
N ILE A 657 -17.06 -48.85 15.75
CA ILE A 657 -16.69 -48.24 14.46
C ILE A 657 -17.52 -46.97 14.22
N ALA A 658 -18.84 -47.01 14.43
CA ALA A 658 -19.75 -45.89 14.19
C ALA A 658 -19.51 -44.67 15.09
N ASP A 659 -19.06 -44.88 16.34
CA ASP A 659 -18.67 -43.79 17.23
C ASP A 659 -17.32 -43.15 16.82
N ASP A 660 -16.49 -43.83 16.03
CA ASP A 660 -15.22 -43.33 15.48
C ASP A 660 -15.37 -42.63 14.09
N LEU A 661 -16.55 -42.70 13.44
CA LEU A 661 -16.77 -42.10 12.12
C LEU A 661 -17.04 -40.59 12.20
N ASN A 662 -16.29 -39.81 11.41
CA ASN A 662 -16.41 -38.34 11.33
C ASN A 662 -16.87 -37.87 9.93
N GLU A 663 -17.07 -36.55 9.79
CA GLU A 663 -17.45 -35.87 8.52
C GLU A 663 -16.47 -36.12 7.36
N ASP A 664 -15.22 -36.50 7.63
CA ASP A 664 -14.19 -36.82 6.62
C ASP A 664 -14.34 -38.23 6.01
N THR A 665 -15.29 -39.03 6.50
CA THR A 665 -15.53 -40.41 6.04
C THR A 665 -16.40 -40.40 4.79
N ASP A 666 -16.17 -41.32 3.85
CA ASP A 666 -16.92 -41.39 2.61
C ASP A 666 -18.45 -41.41 2.84
N PRO A 667 -19.22 -40.53 2.16
CA PRO A 667 -20.68 -40.42 2.34
C PRO A 667 -21.45 -41.73 2.11
N SER A 668 -20.92 -42.65 1.31
CA SER A 668 -21.50 -43.97 1.05
C SER A 668 -21.45 -44.88 2.30
N ILE A 669 -20.36 -44.82 3.06
CA ILE A 669 -20.16 -45.60 4.29
C ILE A 669 -21.08 -45.06 5.37
N LEU A 670 -21.15 -43.73 5.51
CA LEU A 670 -22.04 -43.06 6.45
C LEU A 670 -23.51 -43.39 6.17
N ALA A 671 -23.92 -43.43 4.90
CA ALA A 671 -25.27 -43.83 4.50
C ALA A 671 -25.57 -45.30 4.82
N ARG A 672 -24.64 -46.23 4.53
CA ARG A 672 -24.79 -47.66 4.86
C ARG A 672 -24.86 -47.91 6.36
N CYS A 673 -24.00 -47.24 7.14
CA CYS A 673 -24.05 -47.27 8.60
C CYS A 673 -25.35 -46.67 9.14
N GLY A 674 -25.82 -45.56 8.56
CA GLY A 674 -27.09 -44.93 8.87
C GLY A 674 -28.29 -45.86 8.61
N ASP A 675 -28.34 -46.53 7.46
CA ASP A 675 -29.39 -47.49 7.11
C ASP A 675 -29.41 -48.70 8.05
N PHE A 676 -28.24 -49.17 8.46
CA PHE A 676 -28.14 -50.24 9.44
C PHE A 676 -28.59 -49.79 10.84
N LEU A 677 -28.27 -48.56 11.25
CA LEU A 677 -28.73 -47.99 12.53
C LEU A 677 -30.25 -47.69 12.53
N LEU A 678 -30.83 -47.36 11.38
CA LEU A 678 -32.28 -47.26 11.19
C LEU A 678 -32.97 -48.60 11.43
N SER A 679 -32.41 -49.69 10.91
CA SER A 679 -32.97 -51.04 11.16
C SER A 679 -33.00 -51.41 12.65
N ASN A 680 -32.12 -50.80 13.45
CA ASN A 680 -31.97 -51.01 14.88
C ASN A 680 -32.63 -49.91 15.75
N LYS A 681 -33.52 -49.07 15.18
CA LYS A 681 -34.31 -48.04 15.89
C LYS A 681 -33.49 -46.94 16.60
N GLN A 682 -32.24 -46.71 16.18
CA GLN A 682 -31.43 -45.61 16.72
C GLN A 682 -31.60 -44.35 15.85
N TYR A 683 -32.79 -43.75 15.88
CA TYR A 683 -33.17 -42.65 14.98
C TYR A 683 -32.29 -41.41 15.13
N GLU A 684 -31.92 -41.00 16.36
CA GLU A 684 -31.09 -39.80 16.58
C GLU A 684 -29.70 -39.94 15.96
N LYS A 685 -29.01 -41.06 16.19
CA LYS A 685 -27.69 -41.30 15.60
C LYS A 685 -27.77 -41.53 14.09
N ALA A 686 -28.82 -42.21 13.63
CA ALA A 686 -29.07 -42.38 12.20
C ALA A 686 -29.30 -41.04 11.51
N THR A 687 -30.07 -40.10 12.10
CA THR A 687 -30.22 -38.75 11.53
C THR A 687 -28.89 -38.02 11.42
N LEU A 688 -28.05 -38.07 12.46
CA LEU A 688 -26.74 -37.39 12.43
C LEU A 688 -25.82 -37.95 11.33
N LEU A 689 -25.77 -39.27 11.18
CA LEU A 689 -24.96 -39.92 10.13
C LEU A 689 -25.52 -39.69 8.72
N LEU A 690 -26.85 -39.67 8.56
CA LEU A 690 -27.50 -39.35 7.28
C LEU A 690 -27.33 -37.88 6.90
N ILE A 691 -27.32 -36.96 7.88
CA ILE A 691 -26.98 -35.56 7.66
C ILE A 691 -25.51 -35.46 7.24
N ALA A 692 -24.58 -36.11 7.96
CA ALA A 692 -23.16 -36.12 7.60
C ALA A 692 -22.89 -36.70 6.20
N ALA A 693 -23.69 -37.69 5.78
CA ALA A 693 -23.68 -38.28 4.44
C ALA A 693 -24.28 -37.38 3.33
N GLY A 694 -24.72 -36.16 3.63
CA GLY A 694 -25.35 -35.24 2.67
C GLY A 694 -26.79 -35.59 2.29
N GLN A 695 -27.43 -36.57 2.95
CA GLN A 695 -28.82 -36.99 2.67
C GLN A 695 -29.84 -36.16 3.47
N HIS A 696 -29.81 -34.84 3.30
CA HIS A 696 -30.60 -33.89 4.10
C HIS A 696 -32.12 -34.09 4.01
N ARG A 697 -32.62 -34.38 2.80
CA ARG A 697 -34.06 -34.60 2.58
C ARG A 697 -34.58 -35.84 3.32
N ARG A 698 -33.82 -36.92 3.25
CA ARG A 698 -34.13 -38.18 3.94
C ARG A 698 -34.02 -38.04 5.46
N ALA A 699 -33.02 -37.31 5.93
CA ALA A 699 -32.89 -36.99 7.35
C ALA A 699 -34.06 -36.11 7.85
N PHE A 700 -34.52 -35.14 7.05
CA PHE A 700 -35.69 -34.31 7.37
C PHE A 700 -37.00 -35.10 7.39
N GLU A 701 -37.20 -35.98 6.40
CA GLU A 701 -38.33 -36.93 6.39
C GLU A 701 -38.31 -37.80 7.65
N LEU A 702 -37.14 -38.28 8.09
CA LEU A 702 -37.02 -39.02 9.34
C LEU A 702 -37.41 -38.17 10.57
N CYS A 703 -36.94 -36.92 10.65
CA CYS A 703 -37.27 -36.02 11.75
C CYS A 703 -38.78 -35.70 11.82
N THR A 704 -39.44 -35.57 10.67
CA THR A 704 -40.87 -35.26 10.58
C THR A 704 -41.76 -36.47 10.86
N HIS A 705 -41.38 -37.67 10.40
CA HIS A 705 -42.15 -38.89 10.61
C HIS A 705 -42.00 -39.48 12.01
N GLU A 706 -40.78 -39.50 12.57
CA GLU A 706 -40.47 -40.14 13.85
C GLU A 706 -40.41 -39.15 15.03
N GLY A 707 -40.58 -37.85 14.77
CA GLY A 707 -40.69 -36.82 15.82
C GLY A 707 -39.38 -36.51 16.56
N VAL A 708 -38.24 -36.60 15.87
CA VAL A 708 -36.92 -36.28 16.45
C VAL A 708 -36.80 -34.77 16.70
N GLN A 709 -36.43 -34.40 17.94
CA GLN A 709 -36.16 -33.01 18.29
C GLN A 709 -34.91 -32.51 17.57
N ILE A 710 -35.04 -31.40 16.86
CA ILE A 710 -33.91 -30.81 16.13
C ILE A 710 -33.01 -30.09 17.14
N THR A 711 -31.81 -30.62 17.35
CA THR A 711 -30.80 -30.01 18.22
C THR A 711 -29.95 -28.97 17.49
N ASP A 712 -29.31 -28.06 18.22
CA ASP A 712 -28.40 -27.04 17.65
C ASP A 712 -27.28 -27.66 16.81
N LYS A 713 -26.77 -28.84 17.20
CA LYS A 713 -25.73 -29.57 16.46
C LYS A 713 -26.25 -30.07 15.11
N MET A 714 -27.45 -30.63 15.07
CA MET A 714 -28.10 -31.05 13.82
C MET A 714 -28.28 -29.86 12.88
N MET A 715 -28.70 -28.70 13.42
CA MET A 715 -28.89 -27.48 12.64
C MET A 715 -27.58 -26.89 12.10
N GLU A 716 -26.51 -26.96 12.87
CA GLU A 716 -25.19 -26.53 12.40
C GLU A 716 -24.73 -27.40 11.23
N LEU A 717 -24.91 -28.73 11.30
CA LEU A 717 -24.58 -29.67 10.23
C LEU A 717 -25.44 -29.45 8.98
N PHE A 718 -26.75 -29.24 9.13
CA PHE A 718 -27.62 -28.83 8.02
C PHE A 718 -27.13 -27.53 7.38
N SER A 719 -26.63 -26.56 8.16
CA SER A 719 -26.18 -25.27 7.64
C SER A 719 -24.81 -25.29 6.96
N LYS A 720 -23.90 -26.18 7.36
CA LYS A 720 -22.53 -26.28 6.83
C LYS A 720 -22.46 -26.97 5.47
N GLN A 721 -23.34 -27.94 5.20
CA GLN A 721 -23.34 -28.74 3.97
C GLN A 721 -24.25 -28.21 2.85
N ILE A 722 -24.82 -27.00 3.02
CA ILE A 722 -25.57 -26.32 1.96
C ILE A 722 -24.58 -25.76 0.93
N SER A 723 -24.34 -26.52 -0.13
CA SER A 723 -23.58 -26.10 -1.30
C SER A 723 -24.31 -24.99 -2.08
N GLU A 724 -23.56 -24.04 -2.64
CA GLU A 724 -24.09 -22.90 -3.42
C GLU A 724 -24.85 -23.30 -4.70
N GLU A 725 -24.77 -24.57 -5.13
CA GLU A 725 -25.32 -25.06 -6.40
C GLU A 725 -26.86 -25.21 -6.43
N ASN A 726 -27.54 -25.38 -5.28
CA ASN A 726 -29.00 -25.58 -5.19
C ASN A 726 -29.69 -24.55 -4.28
N MET A 727 -29.49 -23.26 -4.57
CA MET A 727 -29.93 -22.16 -3.70
C MET A 727 -31.46 -22.10 -3.46
N GLU A 728 -32.28 -22.58 -4.39
CA GLU A 728 -33.75 -22.48 -4.29
C GLU A 728 -34.36 -23.64 -3.46
N ASP A 729 -33.97 -24.89 -3.76
CA ASP A 729 -34.39 -26.07 -2.98
C ASP A 729 -33.84 -26.02 -1.54
N SER A 730 -32.63 -25.47 -1.36
CA SER A 730 -32.06 -25.29 -0.03
C SER A 730 -32.80 -24.24 0.80
N LYS A 731 -33.24 -23.13 0.19
CA LYS A 731 -34.09 -22.13 0.86
C LYS A 731 -35.45 -22.71 1.25
N GLN A 732 -36.04 -23.56 0.41
CA GLN A 732 -37.30 -24.24 0.72
C GLN A 732 -37.11 -25.24 1.87
N LEU A 733 -36.01 -26.01 1.88
CA LEU A 733 -35.69 -26.92 2.97
C LEU A 733 -35.43 -26.17 4.29
N LEU A 734 -34.68 -25.07 4.27
CA LEU A 734 -34.45 -24.22 5.43
C LEU A 734 -35.73 -23.56 5.95
N ALA A 735 -36.64 -23.16 5.06
CA ALA A 735 -37.94 -22.63 5.44
C ALA A 735 -38.83 -23.72 6.08
N ALA A 736 -38.85 -24.93 5.53
CA ALA A 736 -39.58 -26.07 6.11
C ALA A 736 -39.00 -26.50 7.48
N LEU A 737 -37.67 -26.50 7.61
CA LEU A 737 -36.99 -26.73 8.89
C LEU A 737 -37.35 -25.65 9.92
N ALA A 738 -37.40 -24.38 9.52
CA ALA A 738 -37.78 -23.28 10.38
C ALA A 738 -39.24 -23.36 10.84
N GLU A 739 -40.16 -23.73 9.93
CA GLU A 739 -41.58 -23.98 10.25
C GLU A 739 -41.73 -25.16 11.22
N PHE A 740 -40.94 -26.22 11.05
CA PHE A 740 -40.93 -27.33 11.99
C PHE A 740 -40.37 -26.92 13.36
N CYS A 741 -39.30 -26.14 13.42
CA CYS A 741 -38.77 -25.58 14.68
C CYS A 741 -39.80 -24.70 15.39
N GLU A 742 -40.61 -23.94 14.64
CA GLU A 742 -41.71 -23.14 15.17
C GLU A 742 -42.83 -24.03 15.74
N SER A 743 -43.14 -25.15 15.09
CA SER A 743 -44.10 -26.15 15.61
C SER A 743 -43.60 -26.86 16.87
N GLN A 744 -42.28 -27.01 17.02
CA GLN A 744 -41.63 -27.57 18.21
C GLN A 744 -41.52 -26.54 19.36
N GLY A 745 -41.90 -25.28 19.15
CA GLY A 745 -41.81 -24.21 20.15
C GLY A 745 -40.41 -23.59 20.30
N SER A 746 -39.45 -23.97 19.45
CA SER A 746 -38.09 -23.42 19.47
C SER A 746 -38.00 -22.14 18.62
N PHE A 747 -38.57 -21.06 19.13
CA PHE A 747 -38.71 -19.78 18.40
C PHE A 747 -37.37 -19.10 18.07
N HIS A 748 -36.34 -19.29 18.89
CA HIS A 748 -35.00 -18.72 18.62
C HIS A 748 -34.29 -19.43 17.47
N LEU A 749 -34.37 -20.77 17.42
CA LEU A 749 -33.81 -21.57 16.34
C LEU A 749 -34.56 -21.31 15.03
N ALA A 750 -35.89 -21.21 15.09
CA ALA A 750 -36.74 -20.78 13.99
C ALA A 750 -36.33 -19.38 13.46
N CYS A 751 -36.07 -18.41 14.34
CA CYS A 751 -35.61 -17.08 13.92
C CYS A 751 -34.26 -17.15 13.19
N ARG A 752 -33.30 -17.94 13.69
CA ARG A 752 -31.98 -18.09 13.06
C ARG A 752 -32.09 -18.73 11.67
N THR A 753 -32.88 -19.78 11.56
CA THR A 753 -33.10 -20.53 10.31
C THR A 753 -33.87 -19.73 9.27
N TYR A 754 -34.95 -19.03 9.65
CA TYR A 754 -35.63 -18.09 8.75
C TYR A 754 -34.71 -16.96 8.27
N THR A 755 -33.81 -16.49 9.13
CA THR A 755 -32.81 -15.47 8.74
C THR A 755 -31.80 -16.03 7.73
N GLN A 756 -31.36 -17.28 7.89
CA GLN A 756 -30.51 -17.98 6.92
C GLN A 756 -31.24 -18.24 5.59
N ALA A 757 -32.53 -18.56 5.63
CA ALA A 757 -33.38 -18.72 4.44
C ALA A 757 -33.65 -17.39 3.70
N GLY A 758 -33.35 -16.24 4.33
CA GLY A 758 -33.57 -14.90 3.78
C GLY A 758 -34.95 -14.30 4.09
N ASP A 759 -35.84 -15.03 4.76
CA ASP A 759 -37.17 -14.54 5.17
C ASP A 759 -37.11 -13.85 6.54
N LYS A 760 -36.65 -12.60 6.52
CA LYS A 760 -36.48 -11.77 7.72
C LYS A 760 -37.81 -11.40 8.39
N ILE A 761 -38.93 -11.44 7.66
CA ILE A 761 -40.25 -11.09 8.19
C ILE A 761 -40.80 -12.24 9.02
N LYS A 762 -40.74 -13.47 8.50
CA LYS A 762 -41.09 -14.66 9.30
C LYS A 762 -40.16 -14.83 10.51
N ALA A 763 -38.86 -14.57 10.35
CA ALA A 763 -37.91 -14.57 11.46
C ALA A 763 -38.34 -13.61 12.59
N MET A 764 -38.69 -12.37 12.22
CA MET A 764 -39.19 -11.37 13.18
C MET A 764 -40.48 -11.82 13.87
N LYS A 765 -41.41 -12.45 13.13
CA LYS A 765 -42.66 -12.98 13.70
C LYS A 765 -42.42 -14.12 14.68
N ALA A 766 -41.53 -15.06 14.36
CA ALA A 766 -41.13 -16.13 15.26
C ALA A 766 -40.53 -15.56 16.55
N LEU A 767 -39.69 -14.54 16.43
CA LEU A 767 -39.07 -13.88 17.58
C LEU A 767 -40.08 -13.07 18.43
N MET A 768 -41.07 -12.42 17.82
CA MET A 768 -42.15 -11.76 18.56
C MET A 768 -42.98 -12.76 19.38
N LYS A 769 -43.20 -13.98 18.87
CA LYS A 769 -43.86 -15.07 19.61
C LYS A 769 -43.04 -15.54 20.82
N SER A 770 -41.71 -15.36 20.81
CA SER A 770 -40.85 -15.72 21.94
C SER A 770 -40.96 -14.74 23.12
N GLY A 771 -41.59 -13.57 22.94
CA GLY A 771 -41.76 -12.55 23.99
C GLY A 771 -40.49 -11.76 24.36
N ASP A 772 -39.34 -12.06 23.73
CA ASP A 772 -38.04 -11.48 24.10
C ASP A 772 -37.84 -10.08 23.48
N THR A 773 -38.21 -9.05 24.22
CA THR A 773 -38.20 -7.65 23.76
C THR A 773 -36.82 -7.17 23.33
N ASP A 774 -35.76 -7.61 23.99
CA ASP A 774 -34.41 -7.12 23.72
C ASP A 774 -33.84 -7.73 22.44
N LYS A 775 -34.10 -9.03 22.21
CA LYS A 775 -33.76 -9.65 20.93
C LYS A 775 -34.58 -9.06 19.78
N VAL A 776 -35.85 -8.73 20.00
CA VAL A 776 -36.73 -8.09 18.98
C VAL A 776 -36.13 -6.76 18.54
N LEU A 777 -35.69 -5.95 19.51
CA LEU A 777 -35.04 -4.67 19.26
C LEU A 777 -33.67 -4.83 18.58
N MET A 778 -32.87 -5.80 19.02
CA MET A 778 -31.58 -6.11 18.41
C MET A 778 -31.76 -6.53 16.94
N TYR A 779 -32.69 -7.44 16.66
CA TYR A 779 -32.96 -7.93 15.30
C TYR A 779 -33.48 -6.84 14.37
N ALA A 780 -34.34 -5.95 14.87
CA ALA A 780 -34.82 -4.79 14.11
C ALA A 780 -33.67 -3.84 13.73
N ASN A 781 -32.77 -3.54 14.66
CA ASN A 781 -31.60 -2.68 14.42
C ASN A 781 -30.58 -3.32 13.46
N VAL A 782 -30.39 -4.64 13.52
CA VAL A 782 -29.50 -5.37 12.61
C VAL A 782 -30.08 -5.46 11.20
N SER A 783 -31.38 -5.74 11.08
CA SER A 783 -32.02 -5.98 9.78
C SER A 783 -32.25 -4.70 8.96
N ARG A 784 -32.39 -3.55 9.62
CA ARG A 784 -32.54 -2.20 9.01
C ARG A 784 -33.64 -2.09 7.94
N GLN A 785 -34.68 -2.92 8.00
CA GLN A 785 -35.80 -2.86 7.06
C GLN A 785 -36.98 -2.10 7.67
N LYS A 786 -37.59 -1.22 6.87
CA LYS A 786 -38.75 -0.40 7.26
C LYS A 786 -39.88 -1.21 7.90
N GLN A 787 -40.28 -2.32 7.26
CA GLN A 787 -41.37 -3.18 7.74
C GLN A 787 -41.04 -3.85 9.08
N ILE A 788 -39.77 -4.22 9.33
CA ILE A 788 -39.34 -4.84 10.59
C ILE A 788 -39.38 -3.82 11.73
N TYR A 789 -38.99 -2.57 11.48
CA TYR A 789 -39.11 -1.50 12.46
C TYR A 789 -40.58 -1.22 12.82
N VAL A 790 -41.49 -1.24 11.84
CA VAL A 790 -42.93 -1.09 12.08
C VAL A 790 -43.46 -2.26 12.91
N LEU A 791 -43.10 -3.51 12.57
CA LEU A 791 -43.50 -4.69 13.35
C LEU A 791 -42.99 -4.63 14.79
N ALA A 792 -41.71 -4.27 14.99
CA ALA A 792 -41.14 -4.06 16.32
C ALA A 792 -41.91 -3.00 17.12
N ALA A 793 -42.20 -1.86 16.50
CA ALA A 793 -42.92 -0.77 17.15
C ALA A 793 -44.37 -1.15 17.50
N SER A 794 -45.07 -1.87 16.61
CA SER A 794 -46.42 -2.38 16.87
C SER A 794 -46.46 -3.39 18.01
N TYR A 795 -45.45 -4.28 18.09
CA TYR A 795 -45.30 -5.21 19.21
C TYR A 795 -45.08 -4.45 20.53
N LEU A 796 -44.21 -3.44 20.54
CA LEU A 796 -43.97 -2.64 21.74
C LEU A 796 -45.21 -1.83 22.18
N GLN A 797 -46.09 -1.42 21.26
CA GLN A 797 -47.37 -0.77 21.60
C GLN A 797 -48.34 -1.70 22.32
N THR A 798 -48.22 -3.03 22.15
CA THR A 798 -49.01 -4.01 22.91
C THR A 798 -48.53 -4.20 24.35
N LEU A 799 -47.36 -3.66 24.70
CA LEU A 799 -46.81 -3.69 26.06
C LEU A 799 -47.25 -2.45 26.86
N ASN A 800 -47.04 -2.46 28.18
CA ASN A 800 -47.43 -1.37 29.09
C ASN A 800 -46.49 -0.13 28.97
N TRP A 801 -46.58 0.60 27.85
CA TRP A 801 -45.72 1.74 27.54
C TRP A 801 -45.99 3.02 28.36
N TYR A 802 -47.12 3.09 29.08
CA TYR A 802 -47.52 4.25 29.89
C TYR A 802 -46.81 4.32 31.25
N HIS A 803 -46.41 3.18 31.82
CA HIS A 803 -45.63 3.14 33.06
C HIS A 803 -44.11 3.10 32.82
N ASP A 804 -43.66 2.65 31.64
CA ASP A 804 -42.24 2.57 31.31
C ASP A 804 -41.83 3.57 30.20
N ALA A 805 -41.19 4.65 30.64
CA ALA A 805 -40.65 5.69 29.76
C ALA A 805 -39.60 5.15 28.75
N ASN A 806 -38.94 4.02 29.05
CA ASN A 806 -37.96 3.43 28.13
C ASN A 806 -38.64 2.75 26.93
N ILE A 807 -39.78 2.10 27.14
CA ILE A 807 -40.56 1.49 26.05
C ILE A 807 -41.10 2.60 25.14
N MET A 808 -41.62 3.68 25.70
CA MET A 808 -42.07 4.84 24.93
C MET A 808 -40.94 5.44 24.06
N LYS A 809 -39.74 5.64 24.61
CA LYS A 809 -38.57 6.10 23.85
C LYS A 809 -38.18 5.12 22.74
N LYS A 810 -38.23 3.81 23.01
CA LYS A 810 -37.94 2.76 22.03
C LYS A 810 -38.98 2.76 20.90
N ILE A 811 -40.27 2.92 21.18
CA ILE A 811 -41.33 3.04 20.16
C ILE A 811 -41.09 4.24 19.24
N VAL A 812 -40.82 5.42 19.81
CA VAL A 812 -40.48 6.62 19.04
C VAL A 812 -39.23 6.38 18.18
N GLN A 813 -38.20 5.74 18.74
CA GLN A 813 -36.98 5.41 18.00
C GLN A 813 -37.26 4.46 16.82
N MET A 814 -38.12 3.46 16.97
CA MET A 814 -38.43 2.51 15.91
C MET A 814 -39.24 3.16 14.78
N TYR A 815 -40.29 3.94 15.10
CA TYR A 815 -41.07 4.63 14.07
C TYR A 815 -40.29 5.73 13.35
N THR A 816 -39.44 6.48 14.07
CA THR A 816 -38.55 7.47 13.43
C THR A 816 -37.55 6.81 12.47
N LYS A 817 -36.96 5.66 12.85
CA LYS A 817 -36.09 4.86 11.96
C LYS A 817 -36.84 4.27 10.76
N ALA A 818 -38.11 3.91 10.93
CA ALA A 818 -38.97 3.46 9.83
C ALA A 818 -39.37 4.59 8.86
N ALA A 819 -39.13 5.86 9.23
CA ALA A 819 -39.62 7.05 8.53
C ALA A 819 -41.16 7.07 8.34
N GLU A 820 -41.90 6.37 9.22
CA GLU A 820 -43.36 6.36 9.23
C GLU A 820 -43.89 7.43 10.18
N MET A 821 -43.94 8.67 9.68
CA MET A 821 -44.32 9.85 10.47
C MET A 821 -45.81 9.84 10.87
N GLU A 822 -46.66 9.16 10.12
CA GLU A 822 -48.11 9.07 10.40
C GLU A 822 -48.39 8.19 11.63
N LEU A 823 -47.80 6.99 11.66
CA LEU A 823 -47.93 6.08 12.81
C LEU A 823 -47.31 6.71 14.06
N LEU A 824 -46.21 7.46 13.91
CA LEU A 824 -45.62 8.22 15.00
C LEU A 824 -46.53 9.33 15.52
N ALA A 825 -47.18 10.10 14.63
CA ALA A 825 -48.13 11.13 15.03
C ALA A 825 -49.34 10.53 15.75
N SER A 826 -49.88 9.41 15.24
CA SER A 826 -50.99 8.70 15.90
C SER A 826 -50.59 8.17 17.28
N PHE A 827 -49.33 7.76 17.47
CA PHE A 827 -48.80 7.36 18.77
C PHE A 827 -48.74 8.56 19.74
N TYR A 828 -48.28 9.73 19.30
CA TYR A 828 -48.29 10.94 20.13
C TYR A 828 -49.71 11.43 20.46
N GLU A 829 -50.69 11.27 19.56
CA GLU A 829 -52.10 11.52 19.85
C GLU A 829 -52.64 10.55 20.92
N ALA A 830 -52.29 9.27 20.84
CA ALA A 830 -52.63 8.29 21.87
C ALA A 830 -51.97 8.64 23.22
N CYS A 831 -50.71 9.08 23.23
CA CYS A 831 -50.04 9.59 24.43
C CYS A 831 -50.79 10.79 25.02
N ALA A 832 -51.16 11.77 24.20
CA ALA A 832 -51.91 12.95 24.65
C ALA A 832 -53.28 12.57 25.24
N GLN A 833 -53.95 11.58 24.64
CA GLN A 833 -55.22 11.08 25.14
C GLN A 833 -55.07 10.41 26.51
N VAL A 834 -54.04 9.59 26.71
CA VAL A 834 -53.75 8.95 28.02
C VAL A 834 -53.40 9.98 29.09
N GLU A 835 -52.67 11.05 28.75
CA GLU A 835 -52.34 12.14 29.71
C GLU A 835 -53.58 12.95 30.12
N ILE A 836 -54.48 13.23 29.18
CA ILE A 836 -55.78 13.86 29.48
C ILE A 836 -56.62 12.92 30.32
N ASP A 837 -56.73 11.65 29.89
CA ASP A 837 -57.73 10.75 30.42
C ASP A 837 -57.35 10.15 31.78
N GLY A 838 -56.07 9.80 31.95
CA GLY A 838 -55.55 9.16 33.14
C GLY A 838 -55.00 10.15 34.18
N PHE A 839 -54.33 11.22 33.73
CA PHE A 839 -53.54 12.09 34.62
C PHE A 839 -54.07 13.54 34.74
N ARG A 840 -55.06 13.94 33.92
CA ARG A 840 -55.58 15.33 33.82
C ARG A 840 -54.47 16.38 33.63
N ASP A 841 -53.35 15.98 33.03
CA ASP A 841 -52.19 16.84 32.80
C ASP A 841 -52.25 17.44 31.38
N TYR A 842 -53.07 18.48 31.27
CA TYR A 842 -53.29 19.20 30.01
C TYR A 842 -52.02 19.91 29.49
N GLU A 843 -51.04 20.21 30.34
CA GLU A 843 -49.78 20.83 29.90
C GLU A 843 -48.89 19.80 29.17
N LYS A 844 -48.76 18.57 29.73
CA LYS A 844 -48.05 17.47 29.04
C LYS A 844 -48.78 17.00 27.79
N ALA A 845 -50.10 16.89 27.84
CA ALA A 845 -50.91 16.52 26.69
C ALA A 845 -50.75 17.51 25.53
N LEU A 846 -50.73 18.81 25.83
CA LEU A 846 -50.47 19.87 24.85
C LEU A 846 -49.06 19.75 24.24
N GLY A 847 -48.05 19.41 25.05
CA GLY A 847 -46.71 19.09 24.56
C GLY A 847 -46.70 17.93 23.55
N ALA A 848 -47.39 16.82 23.87
CA ALA A 848 -47.52 15.66 22.99
C ALA A 848 -48.29 15.98 21.71
N MET A 849 -49.38 16.75 21.78
CA MET A 849 -50.15 17.19 20.60
C MET A 849 -49.34 18.11 19.67
N LYS A 850 -48.50 19.00 20.22
CA LYS A 850 -47.60 19.85 19.42
C LYS A 850 -46.54 19.02 18.67
N GLU A 851 -45.99 18.00 19.31
CA GLU A 851 -45.07 17.07 18.63
C GLU A 851 -45.80 16.24 17.56
N ALA A 852 -47.02 15.77 17.81
CA ALA A 852 -47.85 15.11 16.79
C ALA A 852 -48.07 16.02 15.55
N LEU A 853 -48.43 17.29 15.77
CA LEU A 853 -48.61 18.29 14.70
C LEU A 853 -47.34 18.53 13.89
N LYS A 854 -46.18 18.59 14.57
CA LYS A 854 -44.88 18.75 13.92
C LYS A 854 -44.51 17.57 13.02
N PHE A 855 -44.90 16.33 13.38
CA PHE A 855 -44.69 15.18 12.50
C PHE A 855 -45.72 15.11 11.36
N LEU A 856 -46.99 15.46 11.61
CA LEU A 856 -48.02 15.53 10.57
C LEU A 856 -47.74 16.60 9.51
N SER A 857 -47.26 17.77 9.92
CA SER A 857 -46.92 18.87 8.98
C SER A 857 -45.79 18.56 8.01
N LYS A 858 -44.98 17.53 8.27
CA LYS A 858 -43.93 17.06 7.36
C LYS A 858 -44.46 16.20 6.21
N VAL A 859 -45.73 15.77 6.27
CA VAL A 859 -46.35 14.86 5.30
C VAL A 859 -47.37 15.65 4.47
N GLN A 860 -47.18 15.74 3.14
CA GLN A 860 -48.10 16.44 2.25
C GLN A 860 -49.11 15.45 1.62
N SER A 861 -50.32 15.35 2.17
CA SER A 861 -51.44 14.64 1.53
C SER A 861 -52.81 15.24 1.90
N SER A 862 -53.78 15.12 0.99
CA SER A 862 -55.07 15.83 1.07
C SER A 862 -55.98 15.38 2.23
N SER A 863 -55.95 14.10 2.60
CA SER A 863 -56.67 13.54 3.76
C SER A 863 -56.02 13.88 5.10
N GLN A 864 -54.72 14.20 5.11
CA GLN A 864 -53.99 14.60 6.31
C GLN A 864 -54.23 16.08 6.65
N ASN A 865 -54.59 16.92 5.67
CA ASN A 865 -54.93 18.32 5.93
C ASN A 865 -56.15 18.46 6.86
N THR A 866 -57.15 17.57 6.75
CA THR A 866 -58.32 17.60 7.63
C THR A 866 -57.97 17.15 9.05
N LYS A 867 -57.17 16.08 9.21
CA LYS A 867 -56.64 15.64 10.51
C LYS A 867 -55.73 16.69 11.16
N MET A 868 -54.90 17.34 10.37
CA MET A 868 -54.04 18.44 10.82
C MET A 868 -54.87 19.64 11.28
N LEU A 869 -55.93 20.01 10.55
CA LEU A 869 -56.84 21.07 10.95
C LEU A 869 -57.59 20.71 12.24
N SER A 870 -58.08 19.46 12.38
CA SER A 870 -58.71 19.02 13.62
C SER A 870 -57.74 19.03 14.80
N LEU A 871 -56.47 18.62 14.61
CA LEU A 871 -55.47 18.65 15.68
C LEU A 871 -55.09 20.09 16.05
N LYS A 872 -55.00 21.01 15.09
CA LYS A 872 -54.77 22.44 15.35
C LYS A 872 -55.88 23.05 16.21
N LEU A 873 -57.14 22.76 15.87
CA LEU A 873 -58.29 23.22 16.66
C LEU A 873 -58.26 22.65 18.07
N ARG A 874 -57.95 21.35 18.24
CA ARG A 874 -57.81 20.71 19.56
C ARG A 874 -56.69 21.35 20.39
N ILE A 875 -55.54 21.67 19.78
CA ILE A 875 -54.42 22.34 20.47
C ILE A 875 -54.85 23.73 20.95
N GLU A 876 -55.55 24.50 20.11
CA GLU A 876 -56.03 25.85 20.47
C GLU A 876 -57.00 25.80 21.66
N GLU A 877 -57.92 24.83 21.67
CA GLU A 877 -58.85 24.63 22.79
C GLU A 877 -58.10 24.30 24.09
N VAL A 878 -57.16 23.35 24.05
CA VAL A 878 -56.36 22.98 25.23
C VAL A 878 -55.45 24.14 25.67
N GLU A 879 -54.91 24.92 24.75
CA GLU A 879 -54.12 26.12 25.05
C GLU A 879 -54.95 27.17 25.81
N ARG A 880 -56.16 27.46 25.34
CA ARG A 880 -57.08 28.36 26.03
C ARG A 880 -57.44 27.85 27.43
N PHE A 881 -57.64 26.55 27.60
CA PHE A 881 -57.91 25.96 28.91
C PHE A 881 -56.72 26.06 29.87
N VAL A 882 -55.50 25.76 29.40
CA VAL A 882 -54.27 25.94 30.20
C VAL A 882 -54.06 27.41 30.57
N GLN A 883 -54.34 28.34 29.65
CA GLN A 883 -54.30 29.79 29.94
C GLN A 883 -55.33 30.18 30.99
N ALA A 884 -56.57 29.67 30.90
CA ALA A 884 -57.60 29.91 31.91
C ALA A 884 -57.15 29.39 33.29
N ARG A 885 -56.56 28.19 33.37
CA ARG A 885 -56.00 27.65 34.63
C ARG A 885 -54.90 28.52 35.24
N ARG A 886 -54.09 29.19 34.40
CA ARG A 886 -53.05 30.15 34.88
C ARG A 886 -53.66 31.46 35.37
N LEU A 887 -54.70 31.95 34.70
CA LEU A 887 -55.39 33.19 35.04
C LEU A 887 -56.15 33.12 36.37
N ALA A 888 -56.49 31.92 36.85
CA ALA A 888 -57.17 31.67 38.12
C ALA A 888 -56.54 32.38 39.34
N LYS A 889 -55.24 32.73 39.29
CA LYS A 889 -54.54 33.45 40.38
C LYS A 889 -54.35 34.95 40.13
N SER A 890 -54.44 35.43 38.89
CA SER A 890 -54.04 36.79 38.50
C SER A 890 -55.19 37.68 38.03
N ASP A 891 -56.14 37.12 37.29
CA ASP A 891 -57.32 37.83 36.78
C ASP A 891 -58.53 36.90 36.80
N PRO A 892 -59.33 36.93 37.87
CA PRO A 892 -60.41 35.97 38.07
C PRO A 892 -61.60 36.18 37.12
N ASN A 893 -61.91 37.43 36.75
CA ASN A 893 -62.97 37.74 35.78
C ASN A 893 -62.59 37.25 34.37
N GLY A 894 -61.30 37.38 34.00
CA GLY A 894 -60.76 36.83 32.76
C GLY A 894 -60.85 35.30 32.70
N MET A 895 -60.58 34.61 33.81
CA MET A 895 -60.72 33.15 33.92
C MET A 895 -62.18 32.70 33.70
N ILE A 896 -63.14 33.33 34.40
CA ILE A 896 -64.56 32.98 34.30
C ILE A 896 -65.06 33.22 32.87
N SER A 897 -64.70 34.37 32.26
CA SER A 897 -65.07 34.67 30.87
C SER A 897 -64.47 33.66 29.88
N ALA A 898 -63.22 33.23 30.09
CA ALA A 898 -62.58 32.25 29.23
C ALA A 898 -63.22 30.85 29.36
N CYS A 899 -63.49 30.39 30.59
CA CYS A 899 -64.10 29.09 30.84
C CYS A 899 -65.56 29.03 30.36
N THR A 900 -66.35 30.09 30.59
CA THR A 900 -67.74 30.17 30.11
C THR A 900 -67.83 30.28 28.59
N CYS A 901 -66.90 30.99 27.95
CA CYS A 901 -66.77 31.01 26.50
C CYS A 901 -66.44 29.62 25.94
N LEU A 902 -65.45 28.93 26.54
CA LEU A 902 -65.09 27.56 26.14
C LEU A 902 -66.25 26.56 26.34
N LEU A 903 -66.99 26.65 27.44
CA LEU A 903 -68.18 25.82 27.67
C LEU A 903 -69.28 26.09 26.63
N ALA A 904 -69.51 27.35 26.26
CA ALA A 904 -70.49 27.72 25.24
C ALA A 904 -70.08 27.28 23.82
N GLU A 905 -68.78 27.26 23.51
CA GLU A 905 -68.24 26.77 22.24
C GLU A 905 -68.27 25.24 22.17
N LEU A 906 -67.96 24.55 23.27
CA LEU A 906 -67.97 23.08 23.36
C LEU A 906 -69.40 22.51 23.36
N GLY A 907 -70.36 23.22 23.97
CA GLY A 907 -71.77 22.80 24.02
C GLY A 907 -72.53 22.89 22.69
N LYS A 908 -71.98 23.58 21.68
CA LYS A 908 -72.61 23.75 20.35
C LYS A 908 -72.17 22.71 19.32
N GLN A 909 -71.18 21.87 19.65
CA GLN A 909 -70.58 20.97 18.67
C GLN A 909 -70.93 19.51 18.98
N ASP A 910 -71.78 18.91 18.15
CA ASP A 910 -71.95 17.45 18.07
C ASP A 910 -70.63 16.84 17.54
N ARG A 911 -69.65 16.67 18.42
CA ARG A 911 -68.37 16.03 18.07
C ARG A 911 -68.46 14.53 18.30
N ASN A 912 -68.24 13.77 17.23
CA ASN A 912 -67.96 12.33 17.27
C ASN A 912 -66.73 12.03 18.14
N GLY A 913 -66.91 11.87 19.45
CA GLY A 913 -66.02 11.13 20.35
C GLY A 913 -64.58 11.63 20.54
N GLN A 914 -64.16 12.74 19.94
CA GLN A 914 -62.81 13.32 20.14
C GLN A 914 -62.89 14.73 20.71
N ALA A 915 -63.43 14.84 21.93
CA ALA A 915 -63.38 16.09 22.68
C ALA A 915 -61.91 16.42 23.04
N ALA A 916 -61.46 17.63 22.78
CA ALA A 916 -60.11 18.08 23.13
C ALA A 916 -59.93 18.26 24.65
N LEU A 917 -61.04 18.52 25.33
CA LEU A 917 -61.14 18.81 26.75
C LEU A 917 -62.25 17.97 27.35
N ARG A 918 -62.06 17.49 28.57
CA ARG A 918 -63.16 16.93 29.36
C ARG A 918 -63.98 18.08 29.90
N ILE A 919 -65.25 18.16 29.48
CA ILE A 919 -66.18 19.23 29.89
C ILE A 919 -66.31 19.27 31.43
N GLY A 920 -66.24 18.11 32.10
CA GLY A 920 -66.24 18.03 33.55
C GLY A 920 -65.07 18.74 34.23
N ASP A 921 -63.88 18.75 33.63
CA ASP A 921 -62.70 19.44 34.21
C ASP A 921 -62.82 20.97 34.13
N LEU A 922 -63.56 21.50 33.15
CA LEU A 922 -63.88 22.93 33.04
C LEU A 922 -64.89 23.36 34.11
N TYR A 923 -65.94 22.56 34.32
CA TYR A 923 -66.88 22.80 35.41
C TYR A 923 -66.19 22.69 36.78
N ALA A 924 -65.34 21.67 36.97
CA ALA A 924 -64.58 21.50 38.21
C ALA A 924 -63.72 22.74 38.52
N LEU A 925 -63.03 23.30 37.52
CA LEU A 925 -62.24 24.51 37.70
C LEU A 925 -63.08 25.72 38.15
N LEU A 926 -64.28 25.90 37.57
CA LEU A 926 -65.20 26.98 37.95
C LEU A 926 -65.80 26.77 39.35
N ILE A 927 -66.21 25.54 39.67
CA ILE A 927 -66.81 25.18 40.97
C ILE A 927 -65.78 25.35 42.09
N GLU A 928 -64.56 24.83 41.91
CA GLU A 928 -63.47 25.01 42.87
C GLU A 928 -63.15 26.48 43.12
N TYR A 929 -63.23 27.32 42.09
CA TYR A 929 -62.98 28.75 42.22
C TYR A 929 -64.11 29.47 42.97
N TYR A 930 -65.37 29.26 42.59
CA TYR A 930 -66.51 29.89 43.30
C TYR A 930 -66.61 29.44 44.75
N TYR A 931 -66.26 28.18 45.03
CA TYR A 931 -66.12 27.66 46.38
C TYR A 931 -65.02 28.40 47.17
N LYS A 932 -63.84 28.63 46.57
CA LYS A 932 -62.74 29.36 47.21
C LYS A 932 -63.06 30.82 47.51
N GLU A 933 -63.86 31.48 46.66
CA GLU A 933 -64.32 32.86 46.91
C GLU A 933 -65.52 32.96 47.85
N GLY A 934 -66.12 31.82 48.25
CA GLY A 934 -67.28 31.77 49.14
C GLY A 934 -68.61 32.11 48.47
N ASN A 935 -68.67 32.21 47.14
CA ASN A 935 -69.90 32.44 46.39
C ASN A 935 -70.65 31.12 46.16
N MET A 936 -71.24 30.60 47.23
CA MET A 936 -71.91 29.29 47.24
C MET A 936 -73.12 29.22 46.30
N THR A 937 -73.79 30.34 46.06
CA THR A 937 -74.94 30.41 45.14
C THR A 937 -74.55 30.19 43.68
N LEU A 938 -73.45 30.80 43.22
CA LEU A 938 -72.96 30.59 41.85
C LEU A 938 -72.32 29.21 41.68
N ALA A 939 -71.61 28.72 42.70
CA ALA A 939 -71.04 27.37 42.70
C ALA A 939 -72.12 26.30 42.51
N TYR A 940 -73.26 26.45 43.20
CA TYR A 940 -74.41 25.56 43.08
C TYR A 940 -75.10 25.65 41.73
N GLN A 941 -75.31 26.86 41.19
CA GLN A 941 -75.83 27.02 39.83
C GLN A 941 -74.92 26.33 38.80
N THR A 942 -73.60 26.41 38.96
CA THR A 942 -72.67 25.69 38.08
C THR A 942 -72.72 24.17 38.27
N LEU A 943 -72.90 23.67 39.50
CA LEU A 943 -73.11 22.25 39.78
C LEU A 943 -74.41 21.72 39.15
N GLU A 944 -75.52 22.47 39.26
CA GLU A 944 -76.78 22.10 38.61
C GLU A 944 -76.65 22.10 37.09
N THR A 945 -75.91 23.06 36.50
CA THR A 945 -75.66 23.03 35.06
C THR A 945 -74.81 21.82 34.65
N MET A 946 -73.84 21.41 35.48
CA MET A 946 -73.01 20.23 35.23
C MET A 946 -73.82 18.93 35.33
N ASP A 947 -74.74 18.84 36.30
CA ASP A 947 -75.67 17.71 36.46
C ASP A 947 -76.70 17.65 35.32
N ALA A 948 -77.18 18.81 34.85
CA ALA A 948 -78.02 18.91 33.65
C ALA A 948 -77.33 18.39 32.38
N HIS A 949 -76.00 18.50 32.31
CA HIS A 949 -75.17 17.90 31.26
C HIS A 949 -74.88 16.39 31.48
N LYS A 950 -75.47 15.76 32.50
CA LYS A 950 -75.33 14.33 32.87
C LYS A 950 -73.88 13.90 33.13
N LEU A 951 -73.06 14.78 33.68
CA LEU A 951 -71.67 14.46 34.04
C LEU A 951 -71.62 13.95 35.49
N PRO A 952 -70.96 12.82 35.78
CA PRO A 952 -70.86 12.29 37.14
C PRO A 952 -70.03 13.24 38.02
N LEU A 953 -70.68 13.90 38.98
CA LEU A 953 -70.08 14.96 39.80
C LEU A 953 -68.84 14.48 40.57
N CYS A 954 -68.91 13.27 41.15
CA CYS A 954 -67.86 12.67 41.99
C CYS A 954 -66.58 12.31 41.22
N ASP A 955 -66.65 12.13 39.90
CA ASP A 955 -65.47 11.84 39.10
C ASP A 955 -64.63 13.08 38.88
N TYR A 956 -65.17 14.30 38.99
CA TYR A 956 -64.48 15.53 38.63
C TYR A 956 -64.24 16.48 39.79
N VAL A 957 -65.16 16.55 40.75
CA VAL A 957 -65.11 17.47 41.90
C VAL A 957 -65.06 16.68 43.19
N ASP A 958 -64.20 17.12 44.12
CA ASP A 958 -64.09 16.49 45.45
C ASP A 958 -65.44 16.48 46.18
N GLN A 959 -65.80 15.33 46.73
CA GLN A 959 -67.08 15.10 47.40
C GLN A 959 -67.35 16.10 48.54
N ILE A 960 -66.29 16.55 49.22
CA ILE A 960 -66.35 17.58 50.28
C ILE A 960 -66.82 18.94 49.75
N ILE A 961 -66.39 19.32 48.54
CA ILE A 961 -66.79 20.59 47.89
C ILE A 961 -68.25 20.50 47.45
N ILE A 962 -68.65 19.35 46.92
CA ILE A 962 -70.04 19.08 46.55
C ILE A 962 -70.94 19.22 47.79
N ASP A 963 -70.67 18.45 48.85
CA ASP A 963 -71.50 18.41 50.06
C ASP A 963 -71.64 19.80 50.72
N SER A 964 -70.55 20.57 50.77
CA SER A 964 -70.55 21.91 51.37
C SER A 964 -71.34 22.96 50.57
N VAL A 965 -71.29 22.90 49.23
CA VAL A 965 -72.05 23.81 48.36
C VAL A 965 -73.56 23.49 48.41
N TYR A 966 -73.95 22.21 48.43
CA TYR A 966 -75.35 21.79 48.57
C TYR A 966 -75.92 22.17 49.94
N GLN A 967 -75.17 21.95 51.03
CA GLN A 967 -75.57 22.35 52.39
C GLN A 967 -75.78 23.87 52.52
N ALA A 968 -74.89 24.68 51.94
CA ALA A 968 -74.96 26.14 52.04
C ALA A 968 -76.20 26.76 51.36
N ASN A 969 -76.77 26.09 50.35
CA ASN A 969 -77.98 26.55 49.64
C ASN A 969 -79.27 25.84 50.07
N GLY A 970 -79.26 25.11 51.19
CA GLY A 970 -80.45 24.52 51.78
C GLY A 970 -80.98 23.29 51.05
N VAL A 971 -80.16 22.65 50.21
CA VAL A 971 -80.49 21.41 49.51
C VAL A 971 -79.76 20.26 50.19
N HIS A 972 -80.53 19.44 50.93
CA HIS A 972 -80.01 18.20 51.49
C HIS A 972 -79.98 17.13 50.40
N MET A 973 -78.78 16.74 49.95
CA MET A 973 -78.62 15.54 49.14
C MET A 973 -78.73 14.32 50.05
N ASP A 974 -79.74 13.48 49.81
CA ASP A 974 -79.75 12.11 50.32
C ASP A 974 -78.72 11.31 49.51
N LEU A 975 -77.76 10.72 50.22
CA LEU A 975 -76.60 9.95 49.70
C LEU A 975 -76.93 8.95 48.58
#